data_AF-A0A9N8VD83-F1
#
_entry.id   AF-A0A9N8VD83-F1
#
_cell.length_a   1.000
_cell.length_b   1.000
_cell.length_c   1.000
_cell.angle_alpha   90.00
_cell.angle_beta   90.00
_cell.angle_gamma   90.00
#
_symmetry.space_group_name_H-M   'P 1'
#
loop_
_entity.id
_entity.type
_entity.pdbx_description
1 polymer ?
#
loop_
_entity_poly.entity_id
_entity_poly.type
_entity_poly.pdbx_seq_one_letter_code
_entity_poly.pdbx_strand_id
1 'polypeptide(L)'
;MPKGKYRAKGYPRRGKVRNDRKQGNIFGKSRKEKEALEQYGSLNPYDSLEDSLDEGEKGESSKKPYNKLIELLQKDSENQEFFKRRKFEEEGMEYVAVMKANDDSFESLHEDVGDARLDDDNLQTEESDDDELLKNHDAEDNEGGADEYDIHFGDDQSNEIVTRITDVDERRWKISKFEDSVLKSVTKYFLNEESLETSESKEENGSNFDHFKIKEKLVESWKRLHENRTEVFSELQSRLFHHFNKYRDVLFSNRSLENSREIRRVYALHALNHVFKTRHRVLKNNTKITRAHSTGKDIEELRDQGFTRPKVLILLPFRNSALDLVETLINLSGTEQQENRRRFFDSYGILPEQEKIDLNKPADFLETFRGNIDDMFRIGIKFTRRSMKLYAEFYNADIIIASPLGLRMIIGTDGDKKRDFDFLSSIELLIVDQSDTFLMQNWDHLEHILNHLNIIPKSSHDCDFSRVKNWYLDGRAKYFRQNIIISEYLTPEINAIFNKQMMNIAGKLKIKMDYEGSITEVIPEIKQIFIRIECPSLPEADDIRFKYFTEKTLPLLKKSNSELLHTMIFIPSYFDFVRLRNYFKDNDYSFASMNSTIMSQAMRVGSHNSLLRASVAKNTGVLQFVMRKNFRQFSSTAPAQDTASEHQKILNAQRAVRPMSPHLSIYQPQLTWYMSITHRITGAGLATVFYGAAIAYALNSPLGLDFNSQSLTAIVATLPPSVKLTGKFLLAWPFTFHAFNGIRHLVWDLGGALSLKGVYATGYAVLGLSTLTAAGAVAMC
;
A
#
# COMPACT_ATOMS: atom_id res chain seq x y z
N MET A 1 -46.92 -50.48 8.75
CA MET A 1 -47.67 -50.05 9.96
C MET A 1 -46.66 -49.80 11.10
N PRO A 2 -46.86 -48.85 12.02
CA PRO A 2 -46.95 -47.39 11.83
C PRO A 2 -45.79 -46.60 12.52
N LYS A 3 -45.88 -45.27 12.39
CA LYS A 3 -44.90 -44.17 12.60
C LYS A 3 -44.67 -43.73 14.07
N GLY A 4 -43.52 -43.10 14.33
CA GLY A 4 -43.18 -42.27 15.50
C GLY A 4 -43.01 -40.78 15.17
N LYS A 5 -43.19 -39.91 16.17
CA LYS A 5 -43.62 -38.48 16.15
C LYS A 5 -42.51 -37.43 16.01
N TYR A 6 -42.86 -36.26 15.45
CA TYR A 6 -42.25 -34.93 15.72
C TYR A 6 -43.36 -33.89 15.97
N ARG A 7 -43.12 -32.89 16.83
CA ARG A 7 -44.04 -31.77 17.09
C ARG A 7 -43.26 -30.47 17.39
N ALA A 8 -43.68 -29.37 16.76
CA ALA A 8 -43.14 -28.00 16.86
C ALA A 8 -44.11 -27.01 17.53
N LYS A 9 -43.63 -25.81 17.94
CA LYS A 9 -44.31 -24.50 18.19
C LYS A 9 -43.31 -23.55 18.90
N GLY A 10 -43.24 -22.21 18.82
CA GLY A 10 -43.99 -21.10 18.19
C GLY A 10 -43.56 -19.76 18.86
N TYR A 11 -43.57 -18.63 18.14
CA TYR A 11 -43.12 -17.26 18.53
C TYR A 11 -44.01 -16.52 19.59
N PRO A 12 -43.52 -15.47 20.30
CA PRO A 12 -44.36 -14.51 21.02
C PRO A 12 -44.33 -13.04 20.52
N ARG A 13 -45.37 -12.27 20.92
CA ARG A 13 -45.82 -10.93 20.48
C ARG A 13 -45.35 -9.75 21.36
N ARG A 14 -45.43 -8.54 20.78
CA ARG A 14 -45.24 -7.16 21.32
C ARG A 14 -46.14 -6.77 22.52
N GLY A 15 -45.61 -5.89 23.40
CA GLY A 15 -46.37 -5.09 24.39
C GLY A 15 -45.95 -3.61 24.41
N LYS A 16 -46.92 -2.70 24.61
CA LYS A 16 -46.83 -1.22 24.69
C LYS A 16 -46.44 -0.74 26.10
N VAL A 17 -45.76 0.42 26.22
CA VAL A 17 -45.61 1.16 27.50
C VAL A 17 -45.89 2.66 27.32
N ARG A 18 -46.51 3.24 28.36
CA ARG A 18 -47.09 4.59 28.54
C ARG A 18 -46.06 5.70 28.79
N ASN A 19 -46.48 6.92 28.48
CA ASN A 19 -45.88 8.23 28.85
C ASN A 19 -46.13 8.60 30.32
N ASP A 20 -45.19 9.32 30.94
CA ASP A 20 -45.46 10.35 31.95
C ASP A 20 -44.39 11.46 31.95
N ARG A 21 -44.84 12.72 32.03
CA ARG A 21 -44.06 13.97 32.08
C ARG A 21 -43.89 14.44 33.53
N LYS A 22 -42.73 15.02 33.89
CA LYS A 22 -42.63 16.13 34.86
C LYS A 22 -41.52 17.12 34.46
N GLN A 23 -41.88 18.41 34.50
CA GLN A 23 -41.04 19.60 34.27
C GLN A 23 -40.42 20.10 35.58
N GLY A 24 -39.25 20.75 35.47
CA GLY A 24 -38.65 21.62 36.48
C GLY A 24 -37.51 22.46 35.89
N ASN A 25 -37.75 23.76 35.68
CA ASN A 25 -36.80 24.80 35.25
C ASN A 25 -35.92 25.26 36.44
N ILE A 26 -34.75 25.87 36.15
CA ILE A 26 -34.40 27.29 36.45
C ILE A 26 -32.87 27.53 36.29
N PHE A 27 -32.54 28.48 35.38
CA PHE A 27 -31.48 29.51 35.35
C PHE A 27 -30.09 29.29 36.00
N GLY A 28 -28.96 29.75 35.46
CA GLY A 28 -28.76 30.82 34.49
C GLY A 28 -27.29 31.03 34.05
N LYS A 29 -27.18 32.00 33.12
CA LYS A 29 -26.07 32.48 32.28
C LYS A 29 -24.80 32.90 33.09
N SER A 30 -23.61 33.17 32.53
CA SER A 30 -23.33 34.04 31.38
C SER A 30 -21.82 34.19 31.06
N ARG A 31 -21.53 34.55 29.79
CA ARG A 31 -20.68 35.69 29.38
C ARG A 31 -19.14 35.60 29.38
N LYS A 32 -18.49 34.43 29.46
CA LYS A 32 -17.01 34.34 29.25
C LYS A 32 -16.52 33.38 28.15
N GLU A 33 -17.42 32.78 27.39
CA GLU A 33 -17.07 31.86 26.29
C GLU A 33 -16.75 32.58 24.96
N LYS A 34 -16.91 33.91 24.90
CA LYS A 34 -16.70 34.69 23.67
C LYS A 34 -15.27 35.22 23.48
N GLU A 35 -14.38 35.10 24.46
CA GLU A 35 -13.01 35.69 24.38
C GLU A 35 -11.89 34.64 24.23
N ALA A 36 -12.17 33.33 24.33
CA ALA A 36 -11.14 32.28 24.30
C ALA A 36 -10.86 31.68 22.91
N LEU A 37 -11.55 32.16 21.86
CA LEU A 37 -11.45 31.62 20.50
C LEU A 37 -10.36 32.28 19.63
N GLU A 38 -9.64 33.28 20.14
CA GLU A 38 -8.62 34.02 19.37
C GLU A 38 -7.16 33.59 19.62
N GLN A 39 -6.85 32.64 20.51
CA GLN A 39 -5.46 32.44 20.98
C GLN A 39 -4.81 31.07 20.73
N TYR A 40 -5.46 30.13 20.01
CA TYR A 40 -4.92 28.78 19.79
C TYR A 40 -4.59 28.46 18.32
N GLY A 41 -4.08 29.45 17.59
CA GLY A 41 -3.31 29.25 16.37
C GLY A 41 -1.82 29.38 16.69
N SER A 42 -1.12 28.27 16.95
CA SER A 42 0.31 28.04 16.66
C SER A 42 0.84 26.85 17.45
N LEU A 43 1.86 26.20 16.86
CA LEU A 43 2.75 25.15 17.37
C LEU A 43 2.36 23.71 16.98
N ASN A 44 2.66 23.38 15.72
CA ASN A 44 2.93 22.02 15.25
C ASN A 44 4.44 21.92 14.88
N PRO A 45 5.23 20.93 15.36
CA PRO A 45 6.70 20.95 15.24
C PRO A 45 7.28 20.56 13.87
N TYR A 46 6.47 20.41 12.82
CA TYR A 46 6.92 20.01 11.48
C TYR A 46 7.07 21.16 10.48
N ASP A 47 6.78 22.41 10.87
CA ASP A 47 6.97 23.59 9.98
C ASP A 47 8.45 23.99 9.80
N SER A 48 9.40 23.44 10.58
CA SER A 48 10.80 23.91 10.57
C SER A 48 11.70 23.37 9.44
N LEU A 49 11.15 22.60 8.49
CA LEU A 49 11.88 22.12 7.30
C LEU A 49 11.29 22.62 5.97
N GLU A 50 10.25 23.47 6.00
CA GLU A 50 9.65 24.05 4.78
C GLU A 50 10.11 25.49 4.48
N ASP A 51 10.86 26.14 5.37
CA ASP A 51 11.21 27.58 5.28
C ASP A 51 12.55 27.92 4.58
N SER A 52 13.23 26.99 3.90
CA SER A 52 14.52 27.30 3.26
C SER A 52 14.48 27.52 1.74
N LEU A 53 13.33 27.89 1.17
CA LEU A 53 13.19 28.17 -0.27
C LEU A 53 12.32 29.40 -0.56
N ASP A 54 12.65 30.57 -0.01
CA ASP A 54 12.30 31.83 -0.67
C ASP A 54 13.17 33.00 -0.19
N GLU A 55 14.30 33.27 -0.86
CA GLU A 55 14.80 34.63 -1.03
C GLU A 55 15.39 34.77 -2.44
N GLY A 56 14.59 35.32 -3.35
CA GLY A 56 15.03 35.79 -4.65
C GLY A 56 15.13 37.31 -4.69
N GLU A 57 16.35 37.85 -4.76
CA GLU A 57 16.62 38.99 -5.65
C GLU A 57 17.88 38.74 -6.50
N LYS A 58 17.60 38.67 -7.82
CA LYS A 58 18.39 39.12 -8.98
C LYS A 58 19.92 38.88 -9.02
N GLY A 59 20.31 38.07 -10.02
CA GLY A 59 21.51 38.34 -10.83
C GLY A 59 22.59 37.26 -10.83
N GLU A 60 22.67 36.54 -11.95
CA GLU A 60 23.85 35.88 -12.55
C GLU A 60 24.76 34.89 -11.77
N SER A 61 25.10 33.83 -12.52
CA SER A 61 26.17 32.83 -12.33
C SER A 61 25.83 31.55 -11.55
N SER A 62 25.46 30.53 -12.33
CA SER A 62 25.60 29.12 -11.95
C SER A 62 27.09 28.78 -11.80
N LYS A 63 27.53 28.36 -10.60
CA LYS A 63 28.75 27.55 -10.32
C LYS A 63 29.12 27.35 -8.84
N LYS A 64 28.27 27.67 -7.86
CA LYS A 64 28.63 27.60 -6.42
C LYS A 64 28.11 26.41 -5.57
N PRO A 65 27.07 25.62 -5.94
CA PRO A 65 26.65 24.49 -5.08
C PRO A 65 27.62 23.30 -5.12
N TYR A 66 28.26 23.05 -6.27
CA TYR A 66 29.08 21.86 -6.50
C TYR A 66 30.42 21.89 -5.74
N ASN A 67 31.06 23.06 -5.66
CA ASN A 67 32.36 23.18 -4.98
C ASN A 67 32.23 23.12 -3.46
N LYS A 68 31.08 23.54 -2.90
CA LYS A 68 30.82 23.47 -1.45
C LYS A 68 30.51 22.05 -0.97
N LEU A 69 29.99 21.20 -1.88
CA LEU A 69 29.79 19.77 -1.63
C LEU A 69 31.13 19.00 -1.62
N ILE A 70 32.07 19.36 -2.51
CA ILE A 70 33.43 18.77 -2.53
C ILE A 70 34.21 19.15 -1.27
N GLU A 71 34.07 20.39 -0.78
CA GLU A 71 34.73 20.85 0.44
C GLU A 71 34.17 20.17 1.71
N LEU A 72 32.88 19.80 1.72
CA LEU A 72 32.26 19.02 2.80
C LEU A 72 32.64 17.53 2.73
N LEU A 73 32.72 16.95 1.53
CA LEU A 73 33.12 15.55 1.33
C LEU A 73 34.61 15.27 1.62
N GLN A 74 35.47 16.29 1.51
CA GLN A 74 36.89 16.18 1.88
C GLN A 74 37.13 16.28 3.39
N LYS A 75 36.15 16.74 4.18
CA LYS A 75 36.27 16.91 5.64
C LYS A 75 35.96 15.63 6.43
N ASP A 76 35.27 14.66 5.83
CA ASP A 76 34.89 13.40 6.48
C ASP A 76 35.91 12.26 6.28
N SER A 77 37.03 12.51 5.59
CA SER A 77 38.07 11.49 5.33
C SER A 77 39.17 11.39 6.39
N GLU A 78 39.12 12.13 7.50
CA GLU A 78 40.22 12.17 8.48
C GLU A 78 39.96 11.50 9.85
N ASN A 79 38.83 10.84 10.11
CA ASN A 79 38.64 10.11 11.37
C ASN A 79 38.13 8.68 11.18
N GLN A 80 39.04 7.78 10.79
CA GLN A 80 38.93 6.36 11.06
C GLN A 80 39.85 6.01 12.22
N GLU A 81 39.30 5.59 13.37
CA GLU A 81 39.89 4.53 14.20
C GLU A 81 38.99 4.16 15.41
N PHE A 82 39.13 2.89 15.83
CA PHE A 82 38.54 2.22 17.01
C PHE A 82 37.20 1.50 16.90
N PHE A 83 37.25 0.29 16.32
CA PHE A 83 36.50 -0.86 16.83
C PHE A 83 37.24 -1.51 18.02
N LYS A 84 36.51 -1.92 19.06
CA LYS A 84 36.86 -3.13 19.85
C LYS A 84 35.65 -3.72 20.59
N ARG A 85 35.32 -4.97 20.23
CA ARG A 85 34.40 -5.90 20.90
C ARG A 85 34.86 -6.25 22.33
N ARG A 86 33.91 -6.58 23.21
CA ARG A 86 34.12 -7.57 24.29
C ARG A 86 32.80 -8.28 24.69
N LYS A 87 32.81 -9.61 24.63
CA LYS A 87 31.86 -10.58 25.20
C LYS A 87 32.00 -10.63 26.73
N PHE A 88 30.91 -10.91 27.45
CA PHE A 88 30.88 -11.78 28.64
C PHE A 88 29.47 -12.35 28.87
N GLU A 89 29.45 -13.47 29.60
CA GLU A 89 28.53 -14.60 29.59
C GLU A 89 27.25 -14.47 30.46
N GLU A 90 26.36 -15.44 30.25
CA GLU A 90 25.02 -15.66 30.81
C GLU A 90 25.02 -16.05 32.30
N GLU A 91 23.94 -15.70 33.02
CA GLU A 91 23.12 -16.64 33.81
C GLU A 91 21.77 -15.98 34.22
N GLY A 92 20.69 -16.79 34.21
CA GLY A 92 19.27 -16.41 34.06
C GLY A 92 18.59 -15.65 35.22
N MET A 93 17.27 -15.41 35.22
CA MET A 93 16.17 -15.90 34.39
C MET A 93 14.98 -14.93 34.52
N GLU A 94 14.20 -14.82 33.42
CA GLU A 94 12.77 -14.46 33.33
C GLU A 94 12.29 -13.00 33.56
N TYR A 95 11.39 -12.55 32.67
CA TYR A 95 10.73 -11.21 32.53
C TYR A 95 11.26 -10.19 31.49
N VAL A 96 11.84 -10.62 30.36
CA VAL A 96 12.29 -9.72 29.25
C VAL A 96 11.61 -10.02 27.89
N ALA A 97 10.42 -10.62 27.89
CA ALA A 97 9.80 -11.12 26.65
C ALA A 97 8.99 -10.09 25.82
N VAL A 98 8.90 -8.80 26.19
CA VAL A 98 7.91 -7.89 25.55
C VAL A 98 8.47 -6.55 25.03
N MET A 99 9.75 -6.22 25.28
CA MET A 99 10.28 -4.89 24.90
C MET A 99 11.50 -4.88 23.97
N LYS A 100 11.88 -6.01 23.39
CA LYS A 100 12.86 -6.05 22.27
C LYS A 100 12.22 -5.88 20.88
N ALA A 101 10.90 -5.87 20.76
CA ALA A 101 10.21 -6.02 19.47
C ALA A 101 10.13 -4.77 18.56
N ASN A 102 10.65 -3.60 18.97
CA ASN A 102 10.36 -2.35 18.24
C ASN A 102 11.58 -1.56 17.72
N ASP A 103 12.80 -1.81 18.18
CA ASP A 103 14.01 -1.18 17.60
C ASP A 103 14.63 -2.01 16.46
N ASP A 104 14.21 -3.28 16.27
CA ASP A 104 14.65 -4.11 15.15
C ASP A 104 13.94 -3.76 13.83
N SER A 105 12.93 -2.89 13.83
CA SER A 105 12.04 -2.68 12.66
C SER A 105 12.59 -1.76 11.55
N PHE A 106 13.72 -1.09 11.78
CA PHE A 106 14.39 -0.27 10.75
C PHE A 106 15.70 -0.90 10.27
N GLU A 107 16.31 -1.78 11.06
CA GLU A 107 17.53 -2.52 10.69
C GLU A 107 17.21 -3.91 10.07
N SER A 108 15.99 -4.44 10.28
CA SER A 108 15.55 -5.74 9.71
C SER A 108 15.24 -5.74 8.20
N LEU A 109 15.12 -4.59 7.54
CA LEU A 109 14.86 -4.53 6.09
C LEU A 109 16.14 -4.71 5.24
N HIS A 110 17.32 -4.66 5.87
CA HIS A 110 18.58 -5.07 5.25
C HIS A 110 18.97 -6.52 5.56
N GLU A 111 18.22 -7.23 6.41
CA GLU A 111 18.44 -8.65 6.73
C GLU A 111 17.47 -9.63 6.03
N ASP A 112 16.48 -9.16 5.27
CA ASP A 112 15.62 -10.06 4.47
C ASP A 112 16.32 -10.67 3.23
N VAL A 113 17.63 -10.44 3.09
CA VAL A 113 18.56 -11.28 2.32
C VAL A 113 19.81 -11.51 3.20
N GLY A 114 19.67 -12.34 4.22
CA GLY A 114 20.74 -12.72 5.15
C GLY A 114 20.98 -14.23 5.14
N ASP A 115 21.95 -14.63 4.33
CA ASP A 115 22.92 -15.68 4.65
C ASP A 115 22.36 -17.07 5.02
N ALA A 116 21.75 -17.75 4.03
CA ALA A 116 21.82 -19.21 3.97
C ALA A 116 23.14 -19.61 3.27
N ARG A 117 24.29 -19.20 3.82
CA ARG A 117 25.53 -19.94 3.59
C ARG A 117 25.47 -21.20 4.44
N LEU A 118 24.87 -22.24 3.85
CA LEU A 118 25.07 -23.67 4.05
C LEU A 118 23.87 -24.36 3.38
N ASP A 119 24.04 -24.65 2.08
CA ASP A 119 23.57 -25.85 1.36
C ASP A 119 23.82 -25.69 -0.17
N ASP A 120 24.98 -25.15 -0.55
CA ASP A 120 25.42 -25.08 -1.96
C ASP A 120 25.82 -26.47 -2.51
N ASP A 121 25.92 -27.48 -1.63
CA ASP A 121 26.28 -28.85 -2.00
C ASP A 121 25.07 -29.71 -2.42
N ASN A 122 23.83 -29.19 -2.40
CA ASN A 122 22.63 -29.99 -2.70
C ASN A 122 21.96 -29.72 -4.05
N LEU A 123 22.52 -28.80 -4.85
CA LEU A 123 21.99 -28.42 -6.18
C LEU A 123 22.13 -29.54 -7.22
N GLN A 124 23.17 -30.38 -7.10
CA GLN A 124 23.33 -31.54 -7.98
C GLN A 124 22.49 -32.74 -7.52
N THR A 125 22.24 -32.88 -6.22
CA THR A 125 21.54 -34.04 -5.65
C THR A 125 20.03 -33.99 -5.88
N GLU A 126 19.38 -32.84 -5.74
CA GLU A 126 17.93 -32.75 -5.99
C GLU A 126 17.55 -32.83 -7.47
N GLU A 127 18.38 -32.33 -8.39
CA GLU A 127 18.16 -32.54 -9.84
C GLU A 127 18.47 -34.00 -10.24
N SER A 128 19.41 -34.67 -9.57
CA SER A 128 19.73 -36.08 -9.84
C SER A 128 18.60 -37.06 -9.47
N ASP A 129 17.85 -36.79 -8.40
CA ASP A 129 16.68 -37.58 -8.00
C ASP A 129 15.51 -37.41 -9.00
N ASP A 130 15.38 -36.22 -9.60
CA ASP A 130 14.39 -35.95 -10.66
C ASP A 130 14.77 -36.61 -12.00
N ASP A 131 16.08 -36.71 -12.32
CA ASP A 131 16.63 -37.32 -13.53
C ASP A 131 16.49 -38.86 -13.57
N GLU A 132 16.63 -39.54 -12.44
CA GLU A 132 16.59 -41.02 -12.40
C GLU A 132 15.17 -41.60 -12.53
N LEU A 133 14.14 -40.85 -12.11
CA LEU A 133 12.74 -41.26 -12.10
C LEU A 133 11.92 -40.81 -13.32
N LEU A 134 12.50 -40.05 -14.27
CA LEU A 134 11.87 -39.72 -15.57
C LEU A 134 11.89 -40.93 -16.55
N LYS A 135 12.75 -41.93 -16.31
CA LYS A 135 12.86 -43.14 -17.13
C LYS A 135 11.56 -43.96 -17.25
N ASN A 136 10.59 -43.78 -16.33
CA ASN A 136 9.37 -44.59 -16.27
C ASN A 136 8.11 -43.91 -16.85
N HIS A 137 8.15 -42.63 -17.23
CA HIS A 137 7.00 -41.90 -17.81
C HIS A 137 7.22 -41.49 -19.28
N ASP A 138 8.35 -41.87 -19.89
CA ASP A 138 8.74 -41.53 -21.27
C ASP A 138 7.81 -42.13 -22.36
N ALA A 139 6.73 -42.82 -22.01
CA ALA A 139 5.89 -43.58 -22.96
C ALA A 139 4.61 -42.87 -23.44
N GLU A 140 4.16 -41.76 -22.82
CA GLU A 140 2.79 -41.27 -23.07
C GLU A 140 2.67 -39.87 -23.72
N ASP A 141 3.74 -39.08 -23.83
CA ASP A 141 3.65 -37.69 -24.34
C ASP A 141 3.88 -37.53 -25.86
N ASN A 142 3.96 -38.61 -26.64
CA ASN A 142 4.43 -38.58 -28.03
C ASN A 142 3.39 -38.91 -29.11
N GLU A 143 2.09 -38.89 -28.81
CA GLU A 143 1.03 -39.08 -29.81
C GLU A 143 0.09 -37.86 -29.89
N GLY A 144 0.35 -36.94 -30.83
CA GLY A 144 -0.68 -36.02 -31.37
C GLY A 144 -0.31 -34.53 -31.48
N GLY A 145 -0.15 -34.01 -32.70
CA GLY A 145 -0.10 -32.58 -33.07
C GLY A 145 1.09 -31.77 -32.53
N ALA A 146 1.34 -30.57 -33.06
CA ALA A 146 2.29 -29.62 -32.46
C ALA A 146 1.67 -28.94 -31.22
N ASP A 147 2.41 -28.75 -30.13
CA ASP A 147 1.96 -27.97 -28.95
C ASP A 147 2.20 -26.47 -29.22
N GLU A 148 1.24 -25.61 -28.90
CA GLU A 148 1.36 -24.15 -29.04
C GLU A 148 2.58 -23.60 -28.26
N TYR A 149 2.93 -24.23 -27.14
CA TYR A 149 4.16 -23.91 -26.42
C TYR A 149 5.43 -24.19 -27.25
N ASP A 150 5.47 -25.31 -27.97
CA ASP A 150 6.63 -25.68 -28.79
C ASP A 150 6.72 -24.82 -30.05
N ILE A 151 5.58 -24.44 -30.63
CA ILE A 151 5.50 -23.52 -31.78
C ILE A 151 6.00 -22.12 -31.38
N HIS A 152 5.56 -21.61 -30.23
CA HIS A 152 5.87 -20.23 -29.82
C HIS A 152 7.25 -20.08 -29.19
N PHE A 153 7.69 -21.05 -28.38
CA PHE A 153 8.96 -21.03 -27.64
C PHE A 153 10.04 -21.97 -28.18
N GLY A 154 9.86 -22.49 -29.41
CA GLY A 154 10.85 -23.32 -30.11
C GLY A 154 12.10 -22.54 -30.53
N ASP A 155 13.17 -23.25 -30.88
CA ASP A 155 14.45 -22.65 -31.28
C ASP A 155 14.55 -22.35 -32.80
N ASP A 156 13.48 -22.60 -33.56
CA ASP A 156 13.48 -22.36 -35.00
C ASP A 156 13.46 -20.86 -35.30
N GLN A 157 14.62 -20.31 -35.68
CA GLN A 157 14.78 -18.91 -36.13
C GLN A 157 14.56 -18.80 -37.63
N SER A 158 13.36 -19.17 -38.10
CA SER A 158 13.02 -19.04 -39.52
C SER A 158 13.05 -17.57 -39.97
N ASN A 159 13.36 -17.32 -41.26
CA ASN A 159 13.30 -15.98 -41.85
C ASN A 159 11.92 -15.30 -41.68
N GLU A 160 10.89 -16.11 -41.47
CA GLU A 160 9.53 -15.63 -41.20
C GLU A 160 9.44 -14.88 -39.87
N ILE A 161 10.12 -15.34 -38.82
CA ILE A 161 10.13 -14.68 -37.51
C ILE A 161 10.76 -13.30 -37.59
N VAL A 162 11.87 -13.16 -38.32
CA VAL A 162 12.54 -11.87 -38.52
C VAL A 162 11.61 -10.87 -39.22
N THR A 163 10.86 -11.35 -40.21
CA THR A 163 9.86 -10.54 -40.92
C THR A 163 8.75 -10.11 -39.96
N ARG A 164 8.19 -11.04 -39.16
CA ARG A 164 7.15 -10.73 -38.16
C ARG A 164 7.62 -9.70 -37.12
N ILE A 165 8.87 -9.78 -36.65
CA ILE A 165 9.44 -8.80 -35.72
C ILE A 165 9.49 -7.41 -36.36
N THR A 166 9.93 -7.33 -37.62
CA THR A 166 9.98 -6.07 -38.38
C THR A 166 8.59 -5.46 -38.53
N ASP A 167 7.59 -6.28 -38.85
CA ASP A 167 6.19 -5.86 -38.95
C ASP A 167 5.65 -5.30 -37.63
N VAL A 168 6.01 -5.94 -36.50
CA VAL A 168 5.62 -5.47 -35.15
C VAL A 168 6.26 -4.13 -34.82
N ASP A 169 7.56 -3.94 -35.10
CA ASP A 169 8.28 -2.68 -34.86
C ASP A 169 7.72 -1.52 -35.68
N GLU A 170 7.39 -1.77 -36.94
CA GLU A 170 6.73 -0.80 -37.83
C GLU A 170 5.23 -0.64 -37.56
N ARG A 171 4.69 -1.38 -36.58
CA ARG A 171 3.27 -1.38 -36.18
C ARG A 171 2.32 -1.75 -37.32
N ARG A 172 2.75 -2.61 -38.25
CA ARG A 172 1.96 -3.14 -39.38
C ARG A 172 0.98 -4.24 -38.93
N TRP A 173 0.13 -3.91 -37.97
CA TRP A 173 -0.91 -4.81 -37.48
C TRP A 173 -2.11 -4.84 -38.42
N LYS A 174 -2.56 -6.04 -38.80
CA LYS A 174 -3.91 -6.25 -39.32
C LYS A 174 -4.90 -6.30 -38.16
N ILE A 175 -6.03 -5.62 -38.29
CA ILE A 175 -7.00 -5.45 -37.20
C ILE A 175 -8.33 -6.08 -37.61
N SER A 176 -8.85 -6.98 -36.77
CA SER A 176 -10.23 -7.49 -36.84
C SER A 176 -11.00 -7.08 -35.59
N LYS A 177 -12.24 -6.63 -35.77
CA LYS A 177 -13.16 -6.24 -34.70
C LYS A 177 -14.43 -7.06 -34.81
N PHE A 178 -14.84 -7.69 -33.71
CA PHE A 178 -16.05 -8.47 -33.64
C PHE A 178 -16.64 -8.43 -32.23
N GLU A 179 -17.92 -8.76 -32.12
CA GLU A 179 -18.61 -8.94 -30.85
C GLU A 179 -18.69 -10.42 -30.51
N ASP A 180 -18.25 -10.79 -29.32
CA ASP A 180 -18.36 -12.13 -28.75
C ASP A 180 -19.41 -12.12 -27.62
N SER A 181 -20.23 -13.16 -27.54
CA SER A 181 -21.32 -13.27 -26.56
C SER A 181 -20.83 -13.10 -25.11
N VAL A 182 -19.63 -13.62 -24.83
CA VAL A 182 -19.00 -13.65 -23.50
C VAL A 182 -17.99 -12.53 -23.34
N LEU A 183 -17.03 -12.42 -24.26
CA LEU A 183 -15.95 -11.45 -24.17
C LEU A 183 -16.41 -10.02 -24.51
N LYS A 184 -17.59 -9.85 -25.11
CA LYS A 184 -18.16 -8.56 -25.55
C LYS A 184 -17.36 -7.97 -26.72
N SER A 185 -16.85 -6.75 -26.59
CA SER A 185 -16.19 -6.03 -27.70
C SER A 185 -14.74 -6.50 -27.83
N VAL A 186 -14.42 -7.22 -28.91
CA VAL A 186 -13.09 -7.80 -29.13
C VAL A 186 -12.41 -7.15 -30.33
N THR A 187 -11.20 -6.63 -30.12
CA THR A 187 -10.31 -6.17 -31.19
C THR A 187 -9.04 -7.01 -31.22
N LYS A 188 -8.86 -7.77 -32.29
CA LYS A 188 -7.72 -8.67 -32.52
C LYS A 188 -6.72 -8.01 -33.47
N TYR A 189 -5.45 -8.07 -33.10
CA TYR A 189 -4.30 -7.59 -33.88
C TYR A 189 -3.42 -8.79 -34.23
N PHE A 190 -3.10 -8.95 -35.51
CA PHE A 190 -2.34 -10.08 -36.03
C PHE A 190 -1.49 -9.68 -37.24
N LEU A 191 -0.55 -10.53 -37.63
CA LEU A 191 0.42 -10.27 -38.71
C LEU A 191 0.07 -11.01 -40.02
N ASN A 192 -0.28 -12.31 -39.94
CA ASN A 192 -0.54 -13.16 -41.12
C ASN A 192 -2.04 -13.46 -41.34
N GLU A 193 -2.47 -13.59 -42.59
CA GLU A 193 -3.86 -13.91 -42.98
C GLU A 193 -4.33 -15.31 -42.55
N GLU A 194 -3.43 -16.29 -42.44
CA GLU A 194 -3.77 -17.62 -41.88
C GLU A 194 -4.29 -17.55 -40.43
N SER A 195 -4.06 -16.45 -39.72
CA SER A 195 -4.61 -16.24 -38.38
C SER A 195 -6.06 -15.72 -38.37
N LEU A 196 -6.62 -15.37 -39.53
CA LEU A 196 -8.06 -15.16 -39.75
C LEU A 196 -8.77 -16.48 -40.09
N GLU A 197 -8.11 -17.38 -40.81
CA GLU A 197 -8.73 -18.56 -41.42
C GLU A 197 -8.23 -19.87 -40.80
N THR A 198 -8.69 -20.15 -39.57
CA THR A 198 -8.93 -21.51 -39.09
C THR A 198 -9.86 -21.43 -37.87
N SER A 199 -11.15 -21.59 -38.18
CA SER A 199 -12.26 -21.84 -37.24
C SER A 199 -12.97 -20.64 -36.60
N GLU A 200 -13.49 -19.73 -37.42
CA GLU A 200 -14.79 -19.07 -37.14
C GLU A 200 -15.99 -19.96 -37.58
N SER A 201 -15.77 -21.25 -37.85
CA SER A 201 -16.81 -22.18 -38.31
C SER A 201 -16.68 -23.55 -37.64
N LYS A 202 -16.93 -23.59 -36.33
CA LYS A 202 -17.64 -24.64 -35.59
C LYS A 202 -17.58 -24.24 -34.13
N GLU A 203 -18.75 -24.02 -33.55
CA GLU A 203 -18.99 -24.18 -32.13
C GLU A 203 -18.54 -25.59 -31.72
N GLU A 204 -17.26 -25.78 -31.43
CA GLU A 204 -16.86 -26.87 -30.54
C GLU A 204 -17.16 -26.39 -29.12
N ASN A 205 -18.45 -26.47 -28.79
CA ASN A 205 -18.92 -26.69 -27.43
C ASN A 205 -18.29 -28.00 -26.94
N GLY A 206 -17.04 -27.90 -26.50
CA GLY A 206 -16.20 -29.05 -26.19
C GLY A 206 -15.12 -28.65 -25.20
N SER A 207 -15.51 -28.36 -23.97
CA SER A 207 -15.17 -29.16 -22.79
C SER A 207 -13.84 -29.86 -22.56
N ASN A 208 -12.99 -30.10 -23.55
CA ASN A 208 -11.91 -31.06 -23.40
C ASN A 208 -10.57 -30.36 -23.29
N PHE A 209 -9.98 -30.48 -22.09
CA PHE A 209 -8.59 -30.18 -21.77
C PHE A 209 -7.60 -30.75 -22.81
N ASP A 210 -7.99 -31.82 -23.51
CA ASP A 210 -7.21 -32.53 -24.52
C ASP A 210 -6.74 -31.62 -25.66
N HIS A 211 -7.57 -30.67 -26.13
CA HIS A 211 -7.17 -29.74 -27.20
C HIS A 211 -6.08 -28.76 -26.72
N PHE A 212 -6.07 -28.42 -25.43
CA PHE A 212 -5.16 -27.42 -24.90
C PHE A 212 -3.78 -27.97 -24.51
N LYS A 213 -3.59 -29.29 -24.53
CA LYS A 213 -2.34 -29.96 -24.12
C LYS A 213 -1.82 -29.43 -22.79
N ILE A 214 -2.72 -29.37 -21.81
CA ILE A 214 -2.38 -29.02 -20.43
C ILE A 214 -1.75 -30.26 -19.78
N LYS A 215 -0.69 -30.06 -19.00
CA LYS A 215 -0.04 -31.18 -18.29
C LYS A 215 -1.04 -31.94 -17.42
N GLU A 216 -1.05 -33.27 -17.52
CA GLU A 216 -2.05 -34.16 -16.90
C GLU A 216 -2.23 -33.90 -15.40
N LYS A 217 -1.12 -33.75 -14.66
CA LYS A 217 -1.12 -33.41 -13.23
C LYS A 217 -1.97 -32.16 -12.88
N LEU A 218 -1.98 -31.16 -13.76
CA LEU A 218 -2.79 -29.94 -13.59
C LEU A 218 -4.25 -30.20 -13.92
N VAL A 219 -4.53 -31.03 -14.94
CA VAL A 219 -5.89 -31.46 -15.30
C VAL A 219 -6.53 -32.25 -14.16
N GLU A 220 -5.79 -33.19 -13.55
CA GLU A 220 -6.24 -33.94 -12.37
C GLU A 220 -6.52 -33.03 -11.18
N SER A 221 -5.59 -32.10 -10.89
CA SER A 221 -5.76 -31.14 -9.80
C SER A 221 -6.96 -30.22 -10.03
N TRP A 222 -7.19 -29.80 -11.28
CA TRP A 222 -8.37 -29.04 -11.67
C TRP A 222 -9.67 -29.82 -11.44
N LYS A 223 -9.72 -31.09 -11.89
CA LYS A 223 -10.87 -31.99 -11.70
C LYS A 223 -11.19 -32.20 -10.22
N ARG A 224 -10.16 -32.38 -9.38
CA ARG A 224 -10.30 -32.54 -7.93
C ARG A 224 -10.93 -31.33 -7.25
N LEU A 225 -10.58 -30.11 -7.67
CA LEU A 225 -11.12 -28.88 -7.08
C LEU A 225 -12.60 -28.62 -7.43
N HIS A 226 -13.14 -29.30 -8.45
CA HIS A 226 -14.51 -29.10 -8.95
C HIS A 226 -15.40 -30.33 -8.71
N GLU A 227 -15.17 -31.07 -7.61
CA GLU A 227 -16.04 -32.13 -7.07
C GLU A 227 -16.41 -33.24 -8.08
N ASN A 228 -15.48 -33.70 -8.93
CA ASN A 228 -15.74 -34.72 -9.95
C ASN A 228 -16.92 -34.39 -10.89
N ARG A 229 -17.37 -33.14 -10.96
CA ARG A 229 -18.30 -32.71 -12.01
C ARG A 229 -17.53 -32.72 -13.32
N THR A 230 -18.03 -33.47 -14.29
CA THR A 230 -17.53 -33.52 -15.67
C THR A 230 -17.85 -32.22 -16.44
N GLU A 231 -17.60 -31.06 -15.82
CA GLU A 231 -17.80 -29.74 -16.40
C GLU A 231 -16.55 -28.90 -16.05
N VAL A 232 -15.53 -28.83 -16.92
CA VAL A 232 -15.43 -27.98 -18.12
C VAL A 232 -15.31 -26.52 -17.70
N PHE A 233 -14.24 -25.86 -18.16
CA PHE A 233 -14.09 -24.41 -18.02
C PHE A 233 -15.42 -23.68 -18.21
N SER A 234 -15.69 -22.66 -17.38
CA SER A 234 -16.80 -21.75 -17.69
C SER A 234 -16.61 -21.18 -19.11
N GLU A 235 -17.68 -20.69 -19.74
CA GLU A 235 -17.58 -20.15 -21.10
C GLU A 235 -16.51 -19.05 -21.19
N LEU A 236 -16.44 -18.18 -20.17
CA LEU A 236 -15.38 -17.17 -20.05
C LEU A 236 -14.01 -17.82 -19.91
N GLN A 237 -13.87 -18.79 -19.01
CA GLN A 237 -12.60 -19.47 -18.78
C GLN A 237 -12.09 -20.16 -20.05
N SER A 238 -12.96 -20.81 -20.81
CA SER A 238 -12.62 -21.51 -22.05
C SER A 238 -12.13 -20.53 -23.12
N ARG A 239 -12.86 -19.42 -23.32
CA ARG A 239 -12.51 -18.37 -24.28
C ARG A 239 -11.19 -17.68 -23.92
N LEU A 240 -11.00 -17.33 -22.65
CA LEU A 240 -9.75 -16.72 -22.18
C LEU A 240 -8.58 -17.70 -22.27
N PHE A 241 -8.75 -18.94 -21.81
CA PHE A 241 -7.69 -19.94 -21.85
C PHE A 241 -7.26 -20.26 -23.29
N HIS A 242 -8.20 -20.30 -24.24
CA HIS A 242 -7.85 -20.43 -25.66
C HIS A 242 -6.88 -19.36 -26.13
N HIS A 243 -7.11 -18.10 -25.75
CA HIS A 243 -6.20 -17.01 -26.08
C HIS A 243 -4.89 -17.07 -25.30
N PHE A 244 -4.94 -17.42 -24.01
CA PHE A 244 -3.73 -17.57 -23.20
C PHE A 244 -2.82 -18.68 -23.74
N ASN A 245 -3.38 -19.84 -24.11
CA ASN A 245 -2.64 -21.00 -24.61
C ASN A 245 -1.98 -20.77 -25.97
N LYS A 246 -2.48 -19.81 -26.77
CA LYS A 246 -1.85 -19.35 -28.02
C LYS A 246 -0.74 -18.32 -27.80
N TYR A 247 -0.35 -18.05 -26.55
CA TYR A 247 0.71 -17.14 -26.15
C TYR A 247 0.65 -15.72 -26.73
N ARG A 248 -0.52 -15.26 -27.17
CA ARG A 248 -0.74 -13.87 -27.62
C ARG A 248 -0.90 -12.93 -26.44
N ASP A 249 -0.56 -11.66 -26.62
CA ASP A 249 -0.83 -10.64 -25.62
C ASP A 249 -2.34 -10.45 -25.44
N VAL A 250 -2.80 -10.33 -24.19
CA VAL A 250 -4.23 -10.14 -23.87
C VAL A 250 -4.41 -8.99 -22.92
N LEU A 251 -5.17 -7.98 -23.33
CA LEU A 251 -5.73 -6.95 -22.47
C LEU A 251 -7.22 -7.21 -22.28
N PHE A 252 -7.61 -7.55 -21.06
CA PHE A 252 -8.99 -7.80 -20.67
C PHE A 252 -9.46 -6.71 -19.70
N SER A 253 -10.37 -5.84 -20.14
CA SER A 253 -10.89 -4.73 -19.34
C SER A 253 -12.35 -4.95 -18.90
N ASN A 254 -12.75 -6.20 -18.67
CA ASN A 254 -14.11 -6.57 -18.27
C ASN A 254 -14.12 -7.34 -16.93
N ARG A 255 -13.11 -7.12 -16.09
CA ARG A 255 -13.05 -7.75 -14.76
C ARG A 255 -14.18 -7.21 -13.89
N SER A 256 -14.83 -8.06 -13.11
CA SER A 256 -15.87 -7.72 -12.15
C SER A 256 -15.70 -8.56 -10.89
N LEU A 257 -16.45 -8.23 -9.83
CA LEU A 257 -16.46 -9.00 -8.58
C LEU A 257 -16.93 -10.47 -8.80
N GLU A 258 -17.76 -10.69 -9.82
CA GLU A 258 -18.34 -12.00 -10.13
C GLU A 258 -17.35 -12.90 -10.87
N ASN A 259 -16.60 -12.33 -11.82
CA ASN A 259 -15.67 -13.09 -12.67
C ASN A 259 -14.22 -13.09 -12.18
N SER A 260 -13.88 -12.30 -11.16
CA SER A 260 -12.50 -12.16 -10.67
C SER A 260 -11.85 -13.49 -10.28
N ARG A 261 -12.60 -14.36 -9.61
CA ARG A 261 -12.12 -15.67 -9.16
C ARG A 261 -11.90 -16.64 -10.31
N GLU A 262 -12.79 -16.65 -11.31
CA GLU A 262 -12.66 -17.56 -12.44
C GLU A 262 -11.49 -17.16 -13.36
N ILE A 263 -11.27 -15.85 -13.57
CA ILE A 263 -10.12 -15.32 -14.32
C ILE A 263 -8.81 -15.68 -13.61
N ARG A 264 -8.75 -15.49 -12.27
CA ARG A 264 -7.59 -15.86 -11.46
C ARG A 264 -7.18 -17.31 -11.61
N ARG A 265 -8.15 -18.23 -11.53
CA ARG A 265 -7.90 -19.67 -11.70
C ARG A 265 -7.34 -20.00 -13.07
N VAL A 266 -7.81 -19.33 -14.13
CA VAL A 266 -7.39 -19.59 -15.51
C VAL A 266 -5.99 -19.09 -15.79
N TYR A 267 -5.65 -17.86 -15.41
CA TYR A 267 -4.28 -17.38 -15.61
C TYR A 267 -3.28 -18.11 -14.69
N ALA A 268 -3.70 -18.53 -13.48
CA ALA A 268 -2.87 -19.33 -12.57
C ALA A 268 -2.59 -20.73 -13.16
N LEU A 269 -3.60 -21.36 -13.75
CA LEU A 269 -3.45 -22.62 -14.49
C LEU A 269 -2.49 -22.46 -15.68
N HIS A 270 -2.65 -21.38 -16.46
CA HIS A 270 -1.77 -21.08 -17.59
C HIS A 270 -0.32 -20.87 -17.15
N ALA A 271 -0.10 -20.09 -16.09
CA ALA A 271 1.22 -19.87 -15.51
C ALA A 271 1.89 -21.19 -15.05
N LEU A 272 1.15 -22.05 -14.34
CA LEU A 272 1.65 -23.37 -13.92
C LEU A 272 1.95 -24.28 -15.11
N ASN A 273 1.07 -24.31 -16.12
CA ASN A 273 1.26 -25.12 -17.31
C ASN A 273 2.53 -24.70 -18.05
N HIS A 274 2.75 -23.40 -18.21
CA HIS A 274 3.95 -22.84 -18.81
C HIS A 274 5.23 -23.21 -18.02
N VAL A 275 5.21 -23.06 -16.68
CA VAL A 275 6.35 -23.45 -15.83
C VAL A 275 6.62 -24.95 -15.91
N PHE A 276 5.60 -25.80 -15.93
CA PHE A 276 5.80 -27.25 -16.01
C PHE A 276 6.30 -27.68 -17.39
N LYS A 277 5.86 -27.04 -18.48
CA LYS A 277 6.38 -27.29 -19.84
C LYS A 277 7.84 -26.86 -19.99
N THR A 278 8.20 -25.66 -19.52
CA THR A 278 9.59 -25.16 -19.54
C THR A 278 10.53 -26.07 -18.76
N ARG A 279 10.17 -26.42 -17.51
CA ARG A 279 10.95 -27.36 -16.70
C ARG A 279 11.08 -28.74 -17.31
N HIS A 280 9.98 -29.30 -17.82
CA HIS A 280 10.00 -30.61 -18.46
C HIS A 280 10.95 -30.64 -19.66
N ARG A 281 10.97 -29.59 -20.49
CA ARG A 281 11.92 -29.47 -21.60
C ARG A 281 13.37 -29.45 -21.10
N VAL A 282 13.67 -28.66 -20.06
CA VAL A 282 15.02 -28.56 -19.49
C VAL A 282 15.50 -29.90 -18.92
N LEU A 283 14.67 -30.58 -18.12
CA LEU A 283 15.00 -31.89 -17.55
C LEU A 283 15.16 -32.98 -18.65
N LYS A 284 14.29 -32.98 -19.66
CA LYS A 284 14.42 -33.88 -20.81
C LYS A 284 15.72 -33.68 -21.57
N ASN A 285 16.21 -32.44 -21.65
CA ASN A 285 17.49 -32.14 -22.30
C ASN A 285 18.68 -32.45 -21.38
N ASN A 286 18.60 -32.19 -20.07
CA ASN A 286 19.60 -32.61 -19.09
C ASN A 286 19.83 -34.13 -19.17
N THR A 287 18.76 -34.93 -19.16
CA THR A 287 18.86 -36.40 -19.28
C THR A 287 19.47 -36.84 -20.62
N LYS A 288 19.19 -36.15 -21.73
CA LYS A 288 19.84 -36.40 -23.04
C LYS A 288 21.34 -36.11 -22.98
N ILE A 289 21.73 -35.00 -22.35
CA ILE A 289 23.13 -34.59 -22.18
C ILE A 289 23.88 -35.65 -21.37
N THR A 290 23.33 -36.06 -20.22
CA THR A 290 23.91 -37.10 -19.38
C THR A 290 24.04 -38.44 -20.13
N ARG A 291 23.03 -38.85 -20.91
CA ARG A 291 23.07 -40.07 -21.73
C ARG A 291 24.13 -39.98 -22.84
N ALA A 292 24.26 -38.85 -23.52
CA ALA A 292 25.25 -38.65 -24.56
C ALA A 292 26.69 -38.64 -24.03
N HIS A 293 26.93 -37.97 -22.89
CA HIS A 293 28.21 -38.06 -22.19
C HIS A 293 28.57 -39.50 -21.82
N SER A 294 27.60 -40.31 -21.39
CA SER A 294 27.83 -41.73 -21.08
C SER A 294 28.10 -42.62 -22.30
N THR A 295 27.67 -42.20 -23.50
CA THR A 295 27.76 -43.00 -24.75
C THR A 295 28.78 -42.46 -25.75
N GLY A 296 29.46 -41.34 -25.44
CA GLY A 296 30.49 -40.74 -26.30
C GLY A 296 29.96 -40.23 -27.64
N LYS A 297 28.65 -39.93 -27.74
CA LYS A 297 28.03 -39.34 -28.94
C LYS A 297 28.03 -37.82 -28.84
N ASP A 298 28.29 -37.17 -29.97
CA ASP A 298 28.08 -35.72 -30.11
C ASP A 298 26.58 -35.39 -30.00
N ILE A 299 26.27 -34.31 -29.29
CA ILE A 299 24.92 -33.80 -29.07
C ILE A 299 24.71 -32.61 -30.01
N GLU A 300 23.54 -32.52 -30.62
CA GLU A 300 23.10 -31.28 -31.27
C GLU A 300 23.05 -30.12 -30.25
N GLU A 301 23.28 -28.89 -30.69
CA GLU A 301 23.17 -27.71 -29.81
C GLU A 301 21.75 -27.62 -29.22
N LEU A 302 21.61 -27.86 -27.91
CA LEU A 302 20.33 -27.79 -27.22
C LEU A 302 20.14 -26.40 -26.61
N ARG A 303 19.26 -25.59 -27.20
CA ARG A 303 18.94 -24.24 -26.70
C ARG A 303 17.56 -24.19 -26.07
N ASP A 304 17.50 -24.43 -24.78
CA ASP A 304 16.26 -24.60 -24.03
C ASP A 304 16.12 -23.64 -22.85
N GLN A 305 17.16 -22.89 -22.51
CA GLN A 305 17.20 -22.01 -21.35
C GLN A 305 17.14 -20.52 -21.73
N GLY A 306 16.92 -19.69 -20.71
CA GLY A 306 17.16 -18.24 -20.78
C GLY A 306 18.35 -17.90 -19.89
N PHE A 307 18.68 -16.62 -19.78
CA PHE A 307 19.73 -16.13 -18.88
C PHE A 307 19.49 -16.46 -17.41
N THR A 308 18.24 -16.46 -16.98
CA THR A 308 17.82 -16.69 -15.60
C THR A 308 16.66 -17.67 -15.55
N ARG A 309 16.48 -18.28 -14.38
CA ARG A 309 15.45 -19.28 -14.13
C ARG A 309 14.02 -18.73 -14.15
N PRO A 310 13.69 -17.56 -13.57
CA PRO A 310 12.33 -17.05 -13.55
C PRO A 310 11.74 -16.94 -14.95
N LYS A 311 10.58 -17.59 -15.16
CA LYS A 311 9.84 -17.53 -16.43
C LYS A 311 8.55 -16.75 -16.33
N VAL A 312 7.96 -16.69 -15.14
CA VAL A 312 6.68 -16.00 -14.92
C VAL A 312 6.85 -14.88 -13.90
N LEU A 313 6.38 -13.68 -14.25
CA LEU A 313 6.20 -12.57 -13.33
C LEU A 313 4.71 -12.25 -13.19
N ILE A 314 4.21 -12.21 -11.95
CA ILE A 314 2.84 -11.84 -11.66
C ILE A 314 2.84 -10.61 -10.74
N LEU A 315 2.26 -9.51 -11.22
CA LEU A 315 2.12 -8.26 -10.49
C LEU A 315 0.72 -8.14 -9.91
N LEU A 316 0.65 -7.85 -8.61
CA LEU A 316 -0.59 -7.71 -7.86
C LEU A 316 -0.52 -6.47 -6.95
N PRO A 317 -1.64 -5.78 -6.69
CA PRO A 317 -1.63 -4.52 -5.92
C PRO A 317 -1.28 -4.72 -4.45
N PHE A 318 -1.81 -5.77 -3.82
CA PHE A 318 -1.80 -5.93 -2.36
C PHE A 318 -1.53 -7.38 -1.93
N ARG A 319 -1.07 -7.57 -0.69
CA ARG A 319 -0.79 -8.89 -0.10
C ARG A 319 -2.02 -9.81 -0.07
N ASN A 320 -3.22 -9.28 0.12
CA ASN A 320 -4.47 -10.05 0.08
C ASN A 320 -4.70 -10.73 -1.29
N SER A 321 -4.42 -10.03 -2.39
CA SER A 321 -4.50 -10.57 -3.75
C SER A 321 -3.42 -11.60 -4.01
N ALA A 322 -2.22 -11.39 -3.45
CA ALA A 322 -1.13 -12.37 -3.52
C ALA A 322 -1.44 -13.64 -2.71
N LEU A 323 -2.06 -13.50 -1.54
CA LEU A 323 -2.55 -14.61 -0.73
C LEU A 323 -3.54 -15.47 -1.52
N ASP A 324 -4.57 -14.84 -2.07
CA ASP A 324 -5.58 -15.47 -2.91
C ASP A 324 -4.96 -16.22 -4.12
N LEU A 325 -3.96 -15.63 -4.77
CA LEU A 325 -3.27 -16.24 -5.89
C LEU A 325 -2.41 -17.43 -5.46
N VAL A 326 -1.63 -17.30 -4.39
CA VAL A 326 -0.77 -18.38 -3.90
C VAL A 326 -1.60 -19.55 -3.39
N GLU A 327 -2.72 -19.32 -2.72
CA GLU A 327 -3.69 -20.38 -2.41
C GLU A 327 -4.18 -21.09 -3.67
N THR A 328 -4.51 -20.33 -4.73
CA THR A 328 -4.93 -20.88 -6.01
C THR A 328 -3.82 -21.72 -6.66
N LEU A 329 -2.57 -21.25 -6.63
CA LEU A 329 -1.40 -21.97 -7.16
C LEU A 329 -1.14 -23.25 -6.38
N ILE A 330 -1.19 -23.21 -5.05
CA ILE A 330 -1.03 -24.41 -4.21
C ILE A 330 -2.07 -25.47 -4.59
N ASN A 331 -3.34 -25.05 -4.67
CA ASN A 331 -4.45 -25.94 -4.99
C ASN A 331 -4.35 -26.55 -6.40
N LEU A 332 -3.87 -25.79 -7.38
CA LEU A 332 -3.74 -26.21 -8.78
C LEU A 332 -2.45 -26.98 -9.09
N SER A 333 -1.34 -26.70 -8.39
CA SER A 333 -0.02 -27.26 -8.69
C SER A 333 0.08 -28.79 -8.57
N GLY A 334 -0.84 -29.40 -7.82
CA GLY A 334 -0.79 -30.83 -7.50
C GLY A 334 0.44 -31.25 -6.69
N THR A 335 1.09 -30.31 -5.99
CA THR A 335 2.24 -30.61 -5.12
C THR A 335 1.78 -31.19 -3.78
N GLU A 336 2.52 -32.18 -3.28
CA GLU A 336 2.21 -32.87 -2.02
C GLU A 336 2.72 -32.08 -0.82
N GLN A 337 3.89 -31.46 -0.97
CA GLN A 337 4.57 -30.73 0.09
C GLN A 337 4.65 -29.24 -0.24
N GLN A 338 4.47 -28.38 0.77
CA GLN A 338 4.69 -26.94 0.65
C GLN A 338 5.64 -26.45 1.74
N GLU A 339 6.83 -25.99 1.34
CA GLU A 339 7.82 -25.42 2.25
C GLU A 339 7.50 -23.96 2.55
N ASN A 340 7.82 -23.51 3.76
CA ASN A 340 7.55 -22.14 4.25
C ASN A 340 6.07 -21.71 4.19
N ARG A 341 5.14 -22.66 4.04
CA ARG A 341 3.70 -22.41 3.98
C ARG A 341 3.22 -21.56 5.15
N ARG A 342 3.53 -21.97 6.39
CA ARG A 342 3.11 -21.27 7.60
C ARG A 342 3.61 -19.82 7.64
N ARG A 343 4.90 -19.60 7.36
CA ARG A 343 5.50 -18.26 7.26
C ARG A 343 4.75 -17.37 6.27
N PHE A 344 4.33 -17.91 5.13
CA PHE A 344 3.56 -17.17 4.13
C PHE A 344 2.19 -16.75 4.65
N PHE A 345 1.38 -17.67 5.18
CA PHE A 345 0.05 -17.35 5.71
C PHE A 345 0.09 -16.37 6.89
N ASP A 346 1.11 -16.47 7.75
CA ASP A 346 1.28 -15.55 8.88
C ASP A 346 1.65 -14.11 8.43
N SER A 347 2.34 -13.96 7.29
CA SER A 347 2.82 -12.65 6.80
C SER A 347 1.91 -11.97 5.75
N TYR A 348 1.16 -12.76 4.98
CA TYR A 348 0.22 -12.29 3.97
C TYR A 348 -1.24 -12.31 4.46
N GLY A 349 -1.57 -13.14 5.46
CA GLY A 349 -2.87 -13.16 6.10
C GLY A 349 -3.03 -12.10 7.20
N ILE A 350 -4.25 -11.96 7.70
CA ILE A 350 -4.59 -11.17 8.89
C ILE A 350 -5.53 -12.02 9.75
N LEU A 351 -5.42 -11.91 11.08
CA LEU A 351 -6.37 -12.55 11.99
C LEU A 351 -7.75 -11.89 11.88
N PRO A 352 -8.87 -12.65 11.90
CA PRO A 352 -10.22 -12.06 11.77
C PRO A 352 -10.52 -10.93 12.77
N GLU A 353 -9.93 -10.98 13.97
CA GLU A 353 -10.08 -9.97 15.02
C GLU A 353 -9.38 -8.63 14.70
N GLN A 354 -8.40 -8.65 13.78
CA GLN A 354 -7.64 -7.48 13.35
C GLN A 354 -8.23 -6.83 12.09
N GLU A 355 -9.18 -7.49 11.42
CA GLU A 355 -9.83 -6.97 10.21
C GLU A 355 -10.84 -5.87 10.57
N LYS A 356 -10.41 -4.62 10.48
CA LYS A 356 -11.20 -3.42 10.81
C LYS A 356 -11.87 -2.82 9.58
N ILE A 357 -12.67 -3.60 8.87
CA ILE A 357 -13.35 -3.12 7.65
C ILE A 357 -14.78 -2.71 7.97
N ASP A 358 -15.15 -1.51 7.50
CA ASP A 358 -16.52 -1.02 7.60
C ASP A 358 -17.41 -1.74 6.58
N LEU A 359 -18.23 -2.67 7.05
CA LEU A 359 -19.14 -3.47 6.22
C LEU A 359 -20.23 -2.66 5.52
N ASN A 360 -20.40 -1.37 5.85
CA ASN A 360 -21.34 -0.48 5.17
C ASN A 360 -20.77 0.11 3.86
N LYS A 361 -19.52 -0.23 3.53
CA LYS A 361 -18.88 0.18 2.28
C LYS A 361 -19.42 -0.62 1.09
N PRO A 362 -19.34 -0.07 -0.13
CA PRO A 362 -19.81 -0.79 -1.31
C PRO A 362 -18.93 -2.02 -1.60
N ALA A 363 -19.46 -2.97 -2.38
CA ALA A 363 -18.89 -4.31 -2.52
C ALA A 363 -17.48 -4.33 -3.15
N ASP A 364 -17.23 -3.42 -4.09
CA ASP A 364 -15.93 -3.18 -4.72
C ASP A 364 -14.86 -2.73 -3.71
N PHE A 365 -15.22 -1.80 -2.81
CA PHE A 365 -14.36 -1.37 -1.73
C PHE A 365 -14.03 -2.53 -0.78
N LEU A 366 -15.05 -3.31 -0.41
CA LEU A 366 -14.88 -4.47 0.46
C LEU A 366 -14.01 -5.55 -0.19
N GLU A 367 -14.12 -5.79 -1.50
CA GLU A 367 -13.25 -6.75 -2.19
C GLU A 367 -11.81 -6.25 -2.25
N THR A 368 -11.61 -4.98 -2.62
CA THR A 368 -10.27 -4.42 -2.85
C THR A 368 -9.49 -4.28 -1.55
N PHE A 369 -10.12 -3.79 -0.48
CA PHE A 369 -9.47 -3.46 0.78
C PHE A 369 -9.65 -4.51 1.89
N ARG A 370 -9.95 -5.77 1.53
CA ARG A 370 -10.02 -6.88 2.49
C ARG A 370 -8.66 -7.37 2.98
N GLY A 371 -8.60 -7.95 4.17
CA GLY A 371 -7.37 -8.58 4.66
C GLY A 371 -6.15 -7.65 4.60
N ASN A 372 -4.99 -8.19 4.20
CA ASN A 372 -3.73 -7.47 4.17
C ASN A 372 -3.59 -6.59 2.92
N ILE A 373 -3.75 -5.28 3.09
CA ILE A 373 -3.62 -4.27 2.02
C ILE A 373 -2.21 -3.68 1.89
N ASP A 374 -1.20 -4.29 2.51
CA ASP A 374 0.19 -3.86 2.32
C ASP A 374 0.59 -4.05 0.85
N ASP A 375 1.11 -2.98 0.24
CA ASP A 375 1.56 -2.90 -1.14
C ASP A 375 3.09 -3.02 -1.25
N MET A 376 3.81 -3.31 -0.16
CA MET A 376 5.23 -3.65 -0.16
C MET A 376 5.38 -5.17 0.05
N PHE A 377 5.43 -5.93 -1.04
CA PHE A 377 5.69 -7.35 -0.96
C PHE A 377 6.34 -7.91 -2.23
N ARG A 378 7.01 -9.05 -2.05
CA ARG A 378 7.63 -9.81 -3.11
C ARG A 378 7.96 -11.21 -2.63
N ILE A 379 7.76 -12.21 -3.48
CA ILE A 379 8.01 -13.61 -3.16
C ILE A 379 8.41 -14.37 -4.42
N GLY A 380 9.49 -15.15 -4.31
CA GLY A 380 9.86 -16.15 -5.31
C GLY A 380 9.27 -17.51 -4.93
N ILE A 381 8.79 -18.24 -5.93
CA ILE A 381 8.24 -19.59 -5.80
C ILE A 381 9.05 -20.53 -6.70
N LYS A 382 9.62 -21.56 -6.08
CA LYS A 382 10.31 -22.68 -6.77
C LYS A 382 9.42 -23.91 -6.72
N PHE A 383 9.27 -24.59 -7.85
CA PHE A 383 8.65 -25.90 -7.93
C PHE A 383 9.72 -26.99 -8.00
N THR A 384 9.43 -28.13 -7.40
CA THR A 384 10.09 -29.41 -7.66
C THR A 384 9.03 -30.41 -8.12
N ARG A 385 9.38 -31.66 -8.40
CA ARG A 385 8.39 -32.67 -8.79
C ARG A 385 7.28 -32.88 -7.74
N ARG A 386 7.63 -32.82 -6.44
CA ARG A 386 6.70 -33.09 -5.32
C ARG A 386 6.43 -31.89 -4.41
N SER A 387 7.34 -30.93 -4.34
CA SER A 387 7.24 -29.78 -3.43
C SER A 387 7.06 -28.45 -4.15
N MET A 388 6.43 -27.51 -3.45
CA MET A 388 6.36 -26.09 -3.80
C MET A 388 7.06 -25.31 -2.69
N LYS A 389 8.18 -24.66 -3.00
CA LYS A 389 8.97 -23.86 -2.05
C LYS A 389 8.62 -22.39 -2.18
N LEU A 390 8.02 -21.85 -1.13
CA LEU A 390 7.76 -20.42 -0.97
C LEU A 390 9.01 -19.71 -0.42
N TYR A 391 9.21 -18.45 -0.80
CA TYR A 391 10.40 -17.65 -0.47
C TYR A 391 11.69 -18.21 -1.06
N ALA A 392 11.63 -18.73 -2.29
CA ALA A 392 12.84 -18.97 -3.06
C ALA A 392 13.48 -17.63 -3.45
N GLU A 393 14.81 -17.59 -3.45
CA GLU A 393 15.56 -16.47 -4.03
C GLU A 393 15.19 -16.29 -5.51
N PHE A 394 15.25 -15.06 -6.01
CA PHE A 394 14.74 -14.76 -7.34
C PHE A 394 15.44 -15.52 -8.45
N TYR A 395 16.76 -15.64 -8.44
CA TYR A 395 17.49 -16.44 -9.43
C TYR A 395 17.16 -17.93 -9.38
N ASN A 396 16.62 -18.41 -8.25
CA ASN A 396 16.24 -19.79 -8.02
C ASN A 396 14.72 -20.04 -8.14
N ALA A 397 13.92 -19.00 -8.37
CA ALA A 397 12.47 -19.08 -8.48
C ALA A 397 12.03 -19.39 -9.93
N ASP A 398 10.92 -20.11 -10.07
CA ASP A 398 10.26 -20.32 -11.36
C ASP A 398 9.20 -19.22 -11.62
N ILE A 399 8.49 -18.80 -10.55
CA ILE A 399 7.50 -17.71 -10.55
C ILE A 399 7.90 -16.63 -9.54
N ILE A 400 7.85 -15.37 -9.95
CA ILE A 400 7.95 -14.21 -9.06
C ILE A 400 6.55 -13.59 -8.92
N ILE A 401 6.10 -13.38 -7.68
CA ILE A 401 4.88 -12.63 -7.36
C ILE A 401 5.29 -11.41 -6.56
N ALA A 402 4.95 -10.21 -7.03
CA ALA A 402 5.37 -8.97 -6.38
C ALA A 402 4.35 -7.85 -6.57
N SER A 403 4.40 -6.85 -5.70
CA SER A 403 3.81 -5.56 -5.98
C SER A 403 4.77 -4.69 -6.80
N PRO A 404 4.26 -3.67 -7.52
CA PRO A 404 5.10 -2.72 -8.22
C PRO A 404 6.13 -2.06 -7.30
N LEU A 405 5.70 -1.64 -6.10
CA LEU A 405 6.60 -1.03 -5.10
C LEU A 405 7.63 -2.05 -4.59
N GLY A 406 7.24 -3.28 -4.27
CA GLY A 406 8.13 -4.32 -3.76
C GLY A 406 9.28 -4.65 -4.72
N LEU A 407 9.00 -4.67 -6.02
CA LEU A 407 9.99 -4.92 -7.06
C LEU A 407 10.83 -3.68 -7.37
N ARG A 408 10.21 -2.48 -7.37
CA ARG A 408 10.89 -1.19 -7.55
C ARG A 408 12.06 -1.00 -6.58
N MET A 409 11.91 -1.49 -5.35
CA MET A 409 12.94 -1.44 -4.31
C MET A 409 14.17 -2.29 -4.59
N ILE A 410 14.05 -3.37 -5.37
CA ILE A 410 15.21 -4.20 -5.78
C ILE A 410 15.82 -3.66 -7.07
N ILE A 411 14.96 -3.34 -8.04
CA ILE A 411 15.40 -2.79 -9.33
C ILE A 411 16.17 -1.48 -9.10
N GLY A 412 15.90 -0.72 -8.04
CA GLY A 412 16.68 0.46 -7.68
C GLY A 412 16.62 1.59 -8.72
N THR A 413 17.22 2.73 -8.40
CA THR A 413 17.43 3.85 -9.32
C THR A 413 18.80 3.74 -10.01
N ASP A 414 18.96 4.44 -11.13
CA ASP A 414 20.27 4.54 -11.76
C ASP A 414 21.24 5.28 -10.82
N GLY A 415 22.36 4.62 -10.48
CA GLY A 415 23.36 5.11 -9.53
C GLY A 415 23.39 4.35 -8.20
N ASP A 416 22.39 3.53 -7.90
CA ASP A 416 22.36 2.72 -6.67
C ASP A 416 23.36 1.56 -6.72
N LYS A 417 24.13 1.39 -5.64
CA LYS A 417 25.15 0.32 -5.52
C LYS A 417 24.57 -1.09 -5.40
N LYS A 418 23.34 -1.23 -4.87
CA LYS A 418 22.67 -2.51 -4.59
C LYS A 418 21.53 -2.82 -5.57
N ARG A 419 21.54 -2.19 -6.75
CA ARG A 419 20.53 -2.38 -7.78
C ARG A 419 20.68 -3.74 -8.45
N ASP A 420 19.60 -4.50 -8.51
CA ASP A 420 19.54 -5.77 -9.22
C ASP A 420 18.23 -5.91 -10.02
N PHE A 421 18.35 -6.30 -11.28
CA PHE A 421 17.22 -6.53 -12.19
C PHE A 421 17.47 -7.67 -13.18
N ASP A 422 18.63 -8.35 -13.12
CA ASP A 422 19.00 -9.36 -14.11
C ASP A 422 18.08 -10.59 -14.02
N PHE A 423 17.49 -10.86 -12.85
CA PHE A 423 16.46 -11.89 -12.65
C PHE A 423 15.22 -11.71 -13.55
N LEU A 424 14.98 -10.51 -14.10
CA LEU A 424 13.88 -10.21 -15.03
C LEU A 424 14.22 -10.44 -16.52
N SER A 425 15.46 -10.80 -16.83
CA SER A 425 15.94 -10.99 -18.22
C SER A 425 15.20 -12.09 -18.98
N SER A 426 14.71 -13.12 -18.27
CA SER A 426 14.16 -14.35 -18.87
C SER A 426 12.67 -14.58 -18.66
N ILE A 427 11.92 -13.51 -18.33
CA ILE A 427 10.46 -13.58 -18.20
C ILE A 427 9.83 -13.85 -19.57
N GLU A 428 9.09 -14.96 -19.66
CA GLU A 428 8.33 -15.39 -20.85
C GLU A 428 6.82 -15.09 -20.69
N LEU A 429 6.33 -14.99 -19.45
CA LEU A 429 4.94 -14.67 -19.14
C LEU A 429 4.85 -13.57 -18.06
N LEU A 430 4.27 -12.43 -18.43
CA LEU A 430 3.93 -11.33 -17.53
C LEU A 430 2.41 -11.32 -17.31
N ILE A 431 1.97 -11.39 -16.06
CA ILE A 431 0.56 -11.23 -15.68
C ILE A 431 0.45 -10.00 -14.77
N VAL A 432 -0.45 -9.08 -15.11
CA VAL A 432 -0.76 -7.87 -14.35
C VAL A 432 -2.24 -7.90 -14.04
N ASP A 433 -2.61 -8.28 -12.82
CA ASP A 433 -4.01 -8.41 -12.38
C ASP A 433 -4.40 -7.22 -11.50
N GLN A 434 -5.69 -6.85 -11.55
CA GLN A 434 -6.25 -5.64 -10.91
C GLN A 434 -5.52 -4.36 -11.33
N SER A 435 -5.32 -4.19 -12.64
CA SER A 435 -4.52 -3.08 -13.18
C SER A 435 -5.10 -1.70 -12.84
N ASP A 436 -6.43 -1.61 -12.74
CA ASP A 436 -7.17 -0.44 -12.26
C ASP A 436 -6.74 -0.02 -10.84
N THR A 437 -6.39 -0.97 -9.97
CA THR A 437 -6.01 -0.70 -8.59
C THR A 437 -4.60 -0.09 -8.50
N PHE A 438 -3.71 -0.37 -9.46
CA PHE A 438 -2.40 0.29 -9.52
C PHE A 438 -2.50 1.79 -9.78
N LEU A 439 -3.62 2.28 -10.34
CA LEU A 439 -3.86 3.73 -10.50
C LEU A 439 -4.09 4.43 -9.16
N MET A 440 -4.46 3.68 -8.12
CA MET A 440 -4.54 4.19 -6.74
C MET A 440 -3.15 4.22 -6.06
N GLN A 441 -2.16 3.55 -6.66
CA GLN A 441 -0.77 3.51 -6.25
C GLN A 441 0.07 4.43 -7.15
N ASN A 442 1.40 4.33 -7.06
CA ASN A 442 2.28 5.03 -7.99
C ASN A 442 2.45 4.21 -9.29
N TRP A 443 1.79 4.66 -10.37
CA TRP A 443 1.86 4.02 -11.69
C TRP A 443 3.30 3.96 -12.25
N ASP A 444 4.15 4.94 -11.90
CA ASP A 444 5.54 4.99 -12.36
C ASP A 444 6.33 3.74 -11.92
N HIS A 445 5.95 3.10 -10.82
CA HIS A 445 6.58 1.84 -10.39
C HIS A 445 6.34 0.72 -11.40
N LEU A 446 5.12 0.63 -11.95
CA LEU A 446 4.79 -0.36 -12.96
C LEU A 446 5.53 -0.07 -14.27
N GLU A 447 5.55 1.19 -14.72
CA GLU A 447 6.30 1.58 -15.92
C GLU A 447 7.81 1.30 -15.76
N HIS A 448 8.36 1.59 -14.58
CA HIS A 448 9.75 1.25 -14.26
C HIS A 448 10.02 -0.24 -14.42
N ILE A 449 9.18 -1.12 -13.86
CA ILE A 449 9.35 -2.57 -14.00
C ILE A 449 9.30 -2.99 -15.46
N LEU A 450 8.30 -2.52 -16.22
CA LEU A 450 8.12 -2.87 -17.63
C LEU A 450 9.35 -2.49 -18.48
N ASN A 451 9.97 -1.36 -18.17
CA ASN A 451 11.19 -0.91 -18.84
C ASN A 451 12.43 -1.76 -18.50
N HIS A 452 12.38 -2.60 -17.46
CA HIS A 452 13.47 -3.49 -17.03
C HIS A 452 13.25 -4.97 -17.39
N LEU A 453 12.13 -5.30 -18.05
CA LEU A 453 11.87 -6.67 -18.47
C LEU A 453 12.68 -7.05 -19.71
N ASN A 454 13.23 -8.26 -19.70
CA ASN A 454 13.98 -8.84 -20.82
C ASN A 454 15.18 -8.01 -21.31
N ILE A 455 15.81 -7.23 -20.42
CA ILE A 455 17.12 -6.64 -20.67
C ILE A 455 18.18 -7.75 -20.59
N ILE A 456 19.21 -7.66 -21.44
CA ILE A 456 20.38 -8.54 -21.37
C ILE A 456 21.08 -8.32 -20.01
N PRO A 457 21.29 -9.39 -19.23
CA PRO A 457 21.82 -9.27 -17.87
C PRO A 457 23.23 -8.69 -17.86
N LYS A 458 23.61 -8.03 -16.76
CA LYS A 458 24.95 -7.48 -16.56
C LYS A 458 25.96 -8.52 -16.09
N SER A 459 25.51 -9.50 -15.31
CA SER A 459 26.33 -10.62 -14.85
C SER A 459 25.77 -11.97 -15.32
N SER A 460 26.63 -12.99 -15.35
CA SER A 460 26.28 -14.31 -15.87
C SER A 460 25.38 -15.13 -14.95
N HIS A 461 25.47 -14.96 -13.61
CA HIS A 461 24.67 -15.71 -12.63
C HIS A 461 24.67 -17.24 -12.88
N ASP A 462 25.84 -17.81 -13.15
CA ASP A 462 26.06 -19.23 -13.48
C ASP A 462 25.26 -19.76 -14.70
N CYS A 463 24.85 -18.85 -15.58
CA CYS A 463 24.17 -19.20 -16.83
C CYS A 463 25.11 -19.90 -17.82
N ASP A 464 24.66 -21.03 -18.35
CA ASP A 464 25.27 -21.71 -19.49
C ASP A 464 24.81 -21.07 -20.81
N PHE A 465 25.61 -20.14 -21.34
CA PHE A 465 25.32 -19.43 -22.59
C PHE A 465 25.15 -20.35 -23.81
N SER A 466 25.72 -21.57 -23.79
CA SER A 466 25.56 -22.53 -24.90
C SER A 466 24.12 -23.04 -25.02
N ARG A 467 23.35 -22.98 -23.93
CA ARG A 467 21.95 -23.42 -23.84
C ARG A 467 20.93 -22.30 -23.94
N VAL A 468 21.39 -21.06 -24.02
CA VAL A 468 20.50 -19.89 -24.12
C VAL A 468 19.91 -19.80 -25.52
N LYS A 469 18.58 -19.65 -25.60
CA LYS A 469 17.88 -19.46 -26.89
C LYS A 469 18.42 -18.24 -27.63
N ASN A 470 18.55 -18.33 -28.96
CA ASN A 470 19.11 -17.26 -29.80
C ASN A 470 18.44 -15.90 -29.59
N TRP A 471 17.12 -15.87 -29.49
CA TRP A 471 16.38 -14.61 -29.30
C TRP A 471 16.66 -13.89 -27.97
N TYR A 472 17.22 -14.57 -26.97
CA TYR A 472 17.63 -13.94 -25.72
C TYR A 472 18.93 -13.19 -25.95
N LEU A 473 19.88 -13.84 -26.64
CA LEU A 473 21.17 -13.27 -27.02
C LEU A 473 20.99 -12.06 -27.95
N ASP A 474 20.03 -12.14 -28.86
CA ASP A 474 19.71 -11.05 -29.81
C ASP A 474 18.91 -9.88 -29.19
N GLY A 475 18.54 -9.96 -27.90
CA GLY A 475 17.71 -8.94 -27.24
C GLY A 475 16.26 -8.89 -27.78
N ARG A 476 15.77 -9.99 -28.35
CA ARG A 476 14.45 -10.13 -28.98
C ARG A 476 13.39 -10.76 -28.08
N ALA A 477 13.73 -11.11 -26.84
CA ALA A 477 12.80 -11.78 -25.91
C ALA A 477 11.47 -11.02 -25.68
N LYS A 478 11.46 -9.69 -25.77
CA LYS A 478 10.24 -8.87 -25.67
C LYS A 478 9.16 -9.20 -26.73
N TYR A 479 9.54 -9.79 -27.87
CA TYR A 479 8.63 -10.20 -28.94
C TYR A 479 8.01 -11.58 -28.72
N PHE A 480 8.56 -12.36 -27.78
CA PHE A 480 8.07 -13.69 -27.41
C PHE A 480 7.38 -13.70 -26.05
N ARG A 481 7.69 -12.73 -25.19
CA ARG A 481 7.00 -12.57 -23.90
C ARG A 481 5.51 -12.36 -24.12
N GLN A 482 4.69 -13.16 -23.46
CA GLN A 482 3.25 -12.95 -23.38
C GLN A 482 2.94 -12.01 -22.21
N ASN A 483 2.16 -10.96 -22.46
CA ASN A 483 1.66 -10.04 -21.47
C ASN A 483 0.14 -10.24 -21.33
N ILE A 484 -0.32 -10.50 -20.11
CA ILE A 484 -1.74 -10.63 -19.76
C ILE A 484 -2.06 -9.50 -18.78
N ILE A 485 -2.85 -8.52 -19.21
CA ILE A 485 -3.24 -7.36 -18.42
C ILE A 485 -4.74 -7.45 -18.17
N ILE A 486 -5.13 -7.50 -16.90
CA ILE A 486 -6.51 -7.64 -16.45
C ILE A 486 -6.88 -6.38 -15.67
N SER A 487 -8.00 -5.77 -16.04
CA SER A 487 -8.53 -4.54 -15.45
C SER A 487 -10.06 -4.57 -15.43
N GLU A 488 -10.69 -3.81 -14.54
CA GLU A 488 -12.14 -3.58 -14.56
C GLU A 488 -12.58 -2.67 -15.71
N TYR A 489 -11.74 -1.71 -16.09
CA TYR A 489 -12.01 -0.76 -17.17
C TYR A 489 -10.71 -0.34 -17.86
N LEU A 490 -10.84 0.28 -19.04
CA LEU A 490 -9.71 0.76 -19.83
C LEU A 490 -9.39 2.21 -19.49
N THR A 491 -8.14 2.49 -19.13
CA THR A 491 -7.63 3.86 -18.95
C THR A 491 -6.55 4.21 -19.99
N PRO A 492 -6.23 5.50 -20.18
CA PRO A 492 -5.14 5.91 -21.08
C PRO A 492 -3.80 5.25 -20.74
N GLU A 493 -3.48 5.09 -19.46
CA GLU A 493 -2.25 4.48 -18.96
C GLU A 493 -2.17 2.99 -19.35
N ILE A 494 -3.24 2.24 -19.11
CA ILE A 494 -3.36 0.82 -19.50
C ILE A 494 -3.29 0.68 -21.04
N ASN A 495 -3.97 1.58 -21.75
CA ASN A 495 -3.94 1.60 -23.21
C ASN A 495 -2.53 1.96 -23.75
N ALA A 496 -1.75 2.77 -23.03
CA ALA A 496 -0.37 3.06 -23.39
C ALA A 496 0.51 1.81 -23.26
N ILE A 497 0.34 1.00 -22.21
CA ILE A 497 1.02 -0.30 -22.08
C ILE A 497 0.67 -1.20 -23.28
N PHE A 498 -0.61 -1.31 -23.63
CA PHE A 498 -1.05 -2.11 -24.80
C PHE A 498 -0.39 -1.68 -26.12
N ASN A 499 -0.13 -0.39 -26.30
CA ASN A 499 0.47 0.13 -27.53
C ASN A 499 2.00 0.07 -27.53
N LYS A 500 2.64 0.23 -26.37
CA LYS A 500 4.11 0.33 -26.25
C LYS A 500 4.81 -0.97 -25.86
N GLN A 501 4.19 -1.78 -25.01
CA GLN A 501 4.85 -2.92 -24.34
C GLN A 501 4.35 -4.29 -24.86
N MET A 502 3.14 -4.34 -25.42
CA MET A 502 2.57 -5.56 -26.02
C MET A 502 3.01 -5.70 -27.48
N MET A 503 4.14 -6.40 -27.66
CA MET A 503 4.88 -6.56 -28.92
C MET A 503 4.97 -8.03 -29.35
N ASN A 504 4.09 -8.90 -28.85
CA ASN A 504 4.19 -10.32 -29.11
C ASN A 504 3.89 -10.69 -30.57
N ILE A 505 4.76 -11.47 -31.23
CA ILE A 505 4.60 -11.87 -32.64
C ILE A 505 3.39 -12.78 -32.91
N ALA A 506 2.89 -13.48 -31.90
CA ALA A 506 1.65 -14.28 -31.98
C ALA A 506 0.38 -13.40 -32.04
N GLY A 507 0.54 -12.09 -31.88
CA GLY A 507 -0.52 -11.10 -31.92
C GLY A 507 -0.93 -10.58 -30.56
N LYS A 508 -1.92 -9.68 -30.58
CA LYS A 508 -2.48 -9.10 -29.35
C LYS A 508 -3.98 -8.91 -29.43
N LEU A 509 -4.63 -8.99 -28.29
CA LEU A 509 -6.09 -8.93 -28.15
C LEU A 509 -6.47 -7.84 -27.17
N LYS A 510 -7.43 -7.00 -27.55
CA LYS A 510 -8.05 -5.99 -26.69
C LYS A 510 -9.52 -6.32 -26.52
N ILE A 511 -9.90 -6.69 -25.31
CA ILE A 511 -11.26 -7.04 -24.93
C ILE A 511 -11.77 -5.92 -24.02
N LYS A 512 -12.86 -5.26 -24.43
CA LYS A 512 -13.47 -4.16 -23.66
C LYS A 512 -14.98 -4.32 -23.52
N MET A 513 -15.51 -3.67 -22.51
CA MET A 513 -16.94 -3.56 -22.26
C MET A 513 -17.39 -2.27 -22.92
N ASP A 514 -18.42 -2.36 -23.75
CA ASP A 514 -19.14 -1.18 -24.20
C ASP A 514 -20.21 -0.91 -23.14
N TYR A 515 -20.08 0.22 -22.45
CA TYR A 515 -21.03 0.62 -21.40
C TYR A 515 -22.23 1.29 -22.07
N GLU A 516 -23.43 0.75 -21.88
CA GLU A 516 -24.66 1.41 -22.28
C GLU A 516 -24.93 2.60 -21.35
N GLY A 517 -24.97 3.79 -21.93
CA GLY A 517 -25.23 5.04 -21.21
C GLY A 517 -24.31 6.17 -21.68
N SER A 518 -24.90 7.28 -22.09
CA SER A 518 -24.14 8.52 -22.31
C SER A 518 -24.01 9.30 -21.00
N ILE A 519 -22.91 10.02 -20.80
CA ILE A 519 -22.83 11.01 -19.70
C ILE A 519 -23.95 12.07 -19.81
N THR A 520 -24.54 12.22 -21.00
CA THR A 520 -25.71 13.08 -21.25
C THR A 520 -27.04 12.49 -20.78
N GLU A 521 -27.09 11.18 -20.47
CA GLU A 521 -28.29 10.49 -19.97
C GLU A 521 -28.30 10.39 -18.43
N VAL A 522 -27.30 10.98 -17.77
CA VAL A 522 -27.25 11.13 -16.31
C VAL A 522 -28.39 12.05 -15.87
N ILE A 523 -29.34 11.51 -15.09
CA ILE A 523 -30.63 12.13 -14.70
C ILE A 523 -30.50 13.56 -14.14
N PRO A 524 -29.49 13.93 -13.33
CA PRO A 524 -29.15 15.33 -13.12
C PRO A 524 -28.36 15.87 -14.32
N GLU A 525 -28.93 16.81 -15.07
CA GLU A 525 -28.23 17.56 -16.12
C GLU A 525 -27.09 18.40 -15.51
N ILE A 526 -25.92 17.79 -15.34
CA ILE A 526 -24.71 18.50 -14.90
C ILE A 526 -24.16 19.24 -16.12
N LYS A 527 -24.13 20.58 -16.06
CA LYS A 527 -23.48 21.40 -17.10
C LYS A 527 -21.98 21.10 -17.12
N GLN A 528 -21.53 20.38 -18.14
CA GLN A 528 -20.12 20.10 -18.38
C GLN A 528 -19.49 21.22 -19.21
N ILE A 529 -18.36 21.75 -18.75
CA ILE A 529 -17.61 22.81 -19.44
C ILE A 529 -16.20 22.30 -19.67
N PHE A 530 -15.86 22.04 -20.93
CA PHE A 530 -14.51 21.66 -21.34
C PHE A 530 -13.74 22.91 -21.74
N ILE A 531 -12.62 23.15 -21.07
CA ILE A 531 -11.75 24.30 -21.32
C ILE A 531 -10.43 23.79 -21.84
N ARG A 532 -10.07 24.21 -23.05
CA ARG A 532 -8.75 23.93 -23.62
C ARG A 532 -7.72 24.88 -23.01
N ILE A 533 -6.68 24.31 -22.41
CA ILE A 533 -5.50 25.05 -21.97
C ILE A 533 -4.40 24.81 -23.01
N GLU A 534 -3.90 25.89 -23.61
CA GLU A 534 -2.81 25.79 -24.59
C GLU A 534 -1.51 25.47 -23.85
N CYS A 535 -0.86 24.38 -24.26
CA CYS A 535 0.38 23.92 -23.69
C CYS A 535 1.39 23.69 -24.83
N PRO A 536 2.49 24.45 -24.89
CA PRO A 536 3.46 24.36 -25.97
C PRO A 536 4.37 23.12 -25.83
N SER A 537 4.53 22.57 -24.63
CA SER A 537 5.36 21.38 -24.38
C SER A 537 4.84 20.53 -23.19
N LEU A 538 4.97 19.20 -23.27
CA LEU A 538 4.50 18.29 -22.21
C LEU A 538 5.14 18.55 -20.82
N PRO A 539 6.45 18.84 -20.69
CA PRO A 539 7.07 19.11 -19.39
C PRO A 539 6.53 20.36 -18.68
N GLU A 540 6.07 21.35 -19.44
CA GLU A 540 5.52 22.61 -18.89
C GLU A 540 4.02 22.50 -18.55
N ALA A 541 3.39 21.35 -18.85
CA ALA A 541 1.94 21.19 -18.73
C ALA A 541 1.43 21.41 -17.30
N ASP A 542 2.18 20.95 -16.30
CA ASP A 542 1.81 21.06 -14.89
C ASP A 542 1.85 22.52 -14.43
N ASP A 543 2.90 23.25 -14.80
CA ASP A 543 3.07 24.67 -14.47
C ASP A 543 2.02 25.55 -15.15
N ILE A 544 1.76 25.30 -16.43
CA ILE A 544 0.75 26.04 -17.20
C ILE A 544 -0.65 25.77 -16.64
N ARG A 545 -0.96 24.51 -16.28
CA ARG A 545 -2.25 24.13 -15.68
C ARG A 545 -2.43 24.81 -14.32
N PHE A 546 -1.41 24.78 -13.47
CA PHE A 546 -1.43 25.44 -12.17
C PHE A 546 -1.62 26.95 -12.30
N LYS A 547 -0.89 27.60 -13.21
CA LYS A 547 -1.03 29.03 -13.51
C LYS A 547 -2.42 29.38 -14.05
N TYR A 548 -2.93 28.60 -15.00
CA TYR A 548 -4.27 28.79 -15.55
C TYR A 548 -5.34 28.69 -14.46
N PHE A 549 -5.23 27.70 -13.57
CA PHE A 549 -6.17 27.52 -12.46
C PHE A 549 -6.17 28.73 -11.51
N THR A 550 -5.00 29.17 -11.08
CA THR A 550 -4.85 30.26 -10.10
C THR A 550 -5.25 31.62 -10.66
N GLU A 551 -4.90 31.92 -11.93
CA GLU A 551 -5.15 33.22 -12.55
C GLU A 551 -6.55 33.36 -13.17
N LYS A 552 -7.16 32.27 -13.65
CA LYS A 552 -8.42 32.31 -14.40
C LYS A 552 -9.54 31.55 -13.71
N THR A 553 -9.35 30.27 -13.42
CA THR A 553 -10.43 29.40 -12.91
C THR A 553 -10.86 29.78 -11.50
N LEU A 554 -9.91 29.94 -10.57
CA LEU A 554 -10.18 30.24 -9.17
C LEU A 554 -10.88 31.60 -8.99
N PRO A 555 -10.46 32.70 -9.66
CA PRO A 555 -11.18 33.97 -9.59
C PRO A 555 -12.60 33.91 -10.16
N LEU A 556 -12.83 33.12 -11.22
CA LEU A 556 -14.17 32.91 -11.76
C LEU A 556 -15.08 32.21 -10.74
N LEU A 557 -14.59 31.14 -10.10
CA LEU A 557 -15.31 30.42 -9.04
C LEU A 557 -15.66 31.34 -7.86
N LYS A 558 -14.80 32.30 -7.51
CA LYS A 558 -15.07 33.31 -6.47
C LYS A 558 -16.15 34.31 -6.89
N LYS A 559 -16.10 34.82 -8.13
CA LYS A 559 -17.04 35.84 -8.62
C LYS A 559 -18.48 35.35 -8.73
N SER A 560 -18.68 34.04 -8.91
CA SER A 560 -20.00 33.40 -9.02
C SER A 560 -20.76 33.23 -7.68
N ASN A 561 -20.30 33.80 -6.56
CA ASN A 561 -20.84 33.45 -5.24
C ASN A 561 -21.98 34.32 -4.70
N SER A 562 -23.20 33.84 -4.97
CA SER A 562 -24.24 33.70 -3.95
C SER A 562 -24.86 32.30 -3.86
N GLU A 563 -24.56 31.36 -4.79
CA GLU A 563 -25.24 30.05 -4.87
C GLU A 563 -24.32 28.80 -4.82
N LEU A 564 -23.00 28.92 -5.03
CA LEU A 564 -22.08 27.76 -5.11
C LEU A 564 -21.37 27.48 -3.77
N LEU A 565 -22.14 27.11 -2.74
CA LEU A 565 -21.61 26.93 -1.38
C LEU A 565 -20.73 25.69 -1.17
N HIS A 566 -20.61 24.78 -2.16
CA HIS A 566 -19.83 23.53 -2.02
C HIS A 566 -19.08 23.16 -3.32
N THR A 567 -17.87 23.68 -3.50
CA THR A 567 -17.00 23.34 -4.64
C THR A 567 -16.03 22.22 -4.27
N MET A 568 -16.00 21.15 -5.05
CA MET A 568 -14.99 20.08 -4.95
C MET A 568 -13.98 20.26 -6.08
N ILE A 569 -12.69 20.33 -5.73
CA ILE A 569 -11.59 20.38 -6.69
C ILE A 569 -10.92 19.02 -6.68
N PHE A 570 -11.00 18.30 -7.79
CA PHE A 570 -10.32 17.02 -7.98
C PHE A 570 -8.97 17.25 -8.65
N ILE A 571 -7.90 16.72 -8.05
CA ILE A 571 -6.53 16.87 -8.55
C ILE A 571 -5.91 15.48 -8.67
N PRO A 572 -5.60 15.02 -9.89
CA PRO A 572 -5.10 13.66 -10.11
C PRO A 572 -3.63 13.49 -9.67
N SER A 573 -2.83 14.55 -9.71
CA SER A 573 -1.41 14.53 -9.32
C SER A 573 -1.23 14.97 -7.87
N TYR A 574 -0.51 14.17 -7.07
CA TYR A 574 -0.17 14.53 -5.69
C TYR A 574 0.68 15.81 -5.62
N PHE A 575 1.61 15.99 -6.56
CA PHE A 575 2.46 17.17 -6.61
C PHE A 575 1.64 18.45 -6.86
N ASP A 576 0.71 18.41 -7.82
CA ASP A 576 -0.23 19.51 -8.06
C ASP A 576 -1.14 19.77 -6.85
N PHE A 577 -1.54 18.71 -6.15
CA PHE A 577 -2.33 18.83 -4.92
C PHE A 577 -1.57 19.59 -3.84
N VAL A 578 -0.30 19.24 -3.60
CA VAL A 578 0.54 19.94 -2.60
C VAL A 578 0.74 21.39 -3.00
N ARG A 579 1.04 21.66 -4.28
CA ARG A 579 1.18 23.02 -4.82
C ARG A 579 -0.07 23.86 -4.57
N LEU A 580 -1.25 23.30 -4.88
CA LEU A 580 -2.51 24.04 -4.71
C LEU A 580 -2.90 24.20 -3.24
N ARG A 581 -2.66 23.19 -2.41
CA ARG A 581 -2.88 23.27 -0.95
C ARG A 581 -2.05 24.39 -0.33
N ASN A 582 -0.77 24.45 -0.67
CA ASN A 582 0.13 25.49 -0.15
C ASN A 582 -0.33 26.86 -0.66
N TYR A 583 -0.61 27.01 -1.96
CA TYR A 583 -1.19 28.25 -2.51
C TYR A 583 -2.49 28.68 -1.79
N PHE A 584 -3.37 27.74 -1.44
CA PHE A 584 -4.58 28.06 -0.68
C PHE A 584 -4.29 28.48 0.77
N LYS A 585 -3.30 27.86 1.42
CA LYS A 585 -2.82 28.22 2.77
C LYS A 585 -2.21 29.63 2.75
N ASP A 586 -1.33 29.93 1.80
CA ASP A 586 -0.60 31.19 1.69
C ASP A 586 -1.49 32.39 1.36
N ASN A 587 -2.66 32.14 0.77
CA ASN A 587 -3.63 33.16 0.40
C ASN A 587 -4.91 33.12 1.27
N ASP A 588 -4.86 32.46 2.44
CA ASP A 588 -5.94 32.40 3.44
C ASP A 588 -7.31 31.95 2.89
N TYR A 589 -7.32 30.99 1.97
CA TYR A 589 -8.55 30.40 1.47
C TYR A 589 -9.18 29.45 2.50
N SER A 590 -10.51 29.47 2.61
CA SER A 590 -11.25 28.46 3.40
C SER A 590 -11.41 27.18 2.58
N PHE A 591 -10.64 26.14 2.88
CA PHE A 591 -10.74 24.84 2.23
C PHE A 591 -10.58 23.67 3.20
N ALA A 592 -11.04 22.50 2.77
CA ALA A 592 -10.70 21.22 3.39
C ALA A 592 -10.02 20.35 2.32
N SER A 593 -8.90 19.73 2.66
CA SER A 593 -8.15 18.88 1.74
C SER A 593 -8.23 17.41 2.15
N MET A 594 -8.37 16.52 1.19
CA MET A 594 -8.31 15.06 1.38
C MET A 594 -7.23 14.48 0.47
N ASN A 595 -6.31 13.68 1.01
CA ASN A 595 -5.34 12.91 0.25
C ASN A 595 -5.09 11.54 0.90
N SER A 596 -4.45 10.63 0.17
CA SER A 596 -4.17 9.25 0.63
C SER A 596 -3.23 9.20 1.85
N THR A 597 -2.30 10.15 1.98
CA THR A 597 -1.36 10.24 3.12
C THR A 597 -2.05 10.67 4.43
N ILE A 598 -3.00 11.60 4.35
CA ILE A 598 -3.84 12.04 5.47
C ILE A 598 -4.82 10.92 5.83
N MET A 599 -5.27 10.12 4.85
CA MET A 599 -6.10 8.95 5.09
C MET A 599 -5.32 7.82 5.78
N SER A 600 -4.04 7.58 5.42
CA SER A 600 -3.19 6.61 6.10
C SER A 600 -2.79 7.05 7.51
N GLN A 601 -2.57 8.35 7.75
CA GLN A 601 -2.41 8.90 9.10
C GLN A 601 -3.72 8.83 9.90
N ALA A 602 -4.88 9.11 9.30
CA ALA A 602 -6.18 8.96 9.97
C ALA A 602 -6.52 7.49 10.28
N MET A 603 -6.11 6.54 9.43
CA MET A 603 -6.27 5.10 9.66
C MET A 603 -5.26 4.56 10.68
N ARG A 604 -3.98 4.96 10.63
CA ARG A 604 -2.96 4.57 11.63
C ARG A 604 -3.23 5.17 13.01
N VAL A 605 -3.69 6.43 13.08
CA VAL A 605 -4.06 7.08 14.35
C VAL A 605 -5.43 6.61 14.88
N GLY A 606 -6.25 5.98 14.02
CA GLY A 606 -7.47 5.27 14.42
C GLY A 606 -7.25 4.07 15.36
N SER A 607 -6.00 3.67 15.62
CA SER A 607 -5.62 2.65 16.60
C SER A 607 -5.34 3.20 18.01
N HIS A 608 -5.07 4.50 18.18
CA HIS A 608 -4.60 5.00 19.49
C HIS A 608 -5.08 6.36 19.98
N ASN A 609 -5.92 7.13 19.28
CA ASN A 609 -6.60 8.28 19.92
C ASN A 609 -7.87 8.71 19.16
N SER A 610 -8.99 8.89 19.89
CA SER A 610 -10.33 9.13 19.32
C SER A 610 -10.59 10.57 18.84
N LEU A 611 -9.61 11.48 18.96
CA LEU A 611 -9.77 12.90 18.59
C LEU A 611 -9.64 13.17 17.08
N LEU A 612 -9.01 12.28 16.30
CA LEU A 612 -8.95 12.40 14.84
C LEU A 612 -10.20 11.86 14.12
N ARG A 613 -11.09 11.13 14.83
CA ARG A 613 -12.38 10.74 14.27
C ARG A 613 -13.34 11.92 14.06
N ALA A 614 -13.17 13.05 14.75
CA ALA A 614 -14.14 14.15 14.68
C ALA A 614 -13.95 15.13 13.50
N SER A 615 -12.74 15.25 12.93
CA SER A 615 -12.55 16.04 11.69
C SER A 615 -12.81 15.22 10.43
N VAL A 616 -12.61 13.90 10.47
CA VAL A 616 -12.79 13.04 9.30
C VAL A 616 -14.22 12.44 9.22
N ALA A 617 -14.93 12.26 10.34
CA ALA A 617 -16.30 11.71 10.35
C ALA A 617 -17.43 12.74 10.14
N LYS A 618 -17.13 14.00 9.79
CA LYS A 618 -18.18 15.00 9.47
C LYS A 618 -18.48 15.18 7.97
N ASN A 619 -17.70 14.59 7.05
CA ASN A 619 -17.96 14.76 5.61
C ASN A 619 -18.43 13.48 4.88
N THR A 620 -18.61 12.37 5.58
CA THR A 620 -19.02 11.10 4.95
C THR A 620 -20.51 10.76 5.11
N GLY A 621 -21.30 11.62 5.76
CA GLY A 621 -22.75 11.43 5.91
C GLY A 621 -23.62 11.99 4.77
N VAL A 622 -23.07 12.77 3.84
CA VAL A 622 -23.87 13.45 2.80
C VAL A 622 -24.12 12.58 1.57
N LEU A 623 -23.33 11.54 1.33
CA LEU A 623 -23.47 10.73 0.11
C LEU A 623 -24.42 9.53 0.24
N GLN A 624 -24.79 9.11 1.46
CA GLN A 624 -25.39 7.79 1.68
C GLN A 624 -26.88 7.76 2.05
N PHE A 625 -27.61 8.89 2.02
CA PHE A 625 -29.05 8.88 2.39
C PHE A 625 -30.06 9.30 1.30
N VAL A 626 -29.64 9.60 0.06
CA VAL A 626 -30.60 10.07 -0.98
C VAL A 626 -31.12 8.94 -1.90
N MET A 627 -30.50 7.77 -1.91
CA MET A 627 -30.90 6.67 -2.81
C MET A 627 -31.48 5.48 -2.04
N ARG A 628 -32.73 5.59 -1.57
CA ARG A 628 -33.75 4.53 -1.75
C ARG A 628 -35.10 4.86 -1.08
N LYS A 629 -36.10 4.99 -1.97
CA LYS A 629 -37.54 4.68 -1.83
C LYS A 629 -38.40 5.59 -0.96
N ASN A 630 -39.09 6.54 -1.61
CA ASN A 630 -40.47 6.30 -2.05
C ASN A 630 -40.90 7.35 -3.08
N PHE A 631 -41.15 6.88 -4.30
CA PHE A 631 -41.96 7.58 -5.30
C PHE A 631 -43.34 7.87 -4.71
N ARG A 632 -43.64 9.14 -4.46
CA ARG A 632 -45.01 9.66 -4.45
C ARG A 632 -45.00 11.01 -5.12
N GLN A 633 -45.71 11.10 -6.25
CA GLN A 633 -46.11 12.36 -6.86
C GLN A 633 -46.73 13.25 -5.78
N PHE A 634 -46.14 14.42 -5.52
CA PHE A 634 -46.84 15.50 -4.87
C PHE A 634 -46.47 16.83 -5.52
N SER A 635 -47.53 17.46 -6.05
CA SER A 635 -47.58 18.80 -6.58
C SER A 635 -47.14 19.83 -5.53
N SER A 636 -46.64 20.97 -6.00
CA SER A 636 -46.09 22.04 -5.17
C SER A 636 -47.07 22.53 -4.09
N THR A 637 -46.64 22.50 -2.83
CA THR A 637 -47.12 23.43 -1.80
C THR A 637 -45.95 23.83 -0.90
N ALA A 638 -45.83 25.13 -0.65
CA ALA A 638 -44.73 25.73 0.12
C ALA A 638 -44.68 25.22 1.58
N PRO A 639 -43.50 25.06 2.20
CA PRO A 639 -43.42 24.61 3.57
C PRO A 639 -43.64 25.75 4.57
N ALA A 640 -44.41 25.45 5.61
CA ALA A 640 -44.61 26.29 6.79
C ALA A 640 -43.30 26.43 7.60
N GLN A 641 -43.11 27.62 8.18
CA GLN A 641 -41.96 27.95 9.04
C GLN A 641 -42.11 27.33 10.43
N ASP A 642 -41.40 26.24 10.72
CA ASP A 642 -41.20 25.80 12.09
C ASP A 642 -40.15 26.68 12.78
N THR A 643 -40.51 27.25 13.93
CA THR A 643 -39.70 28.27 14.63
C THR A 643 -38.42 27.69 15.25
N ALA A 644 -37.35 28.48 15.24
CA ALA A 644 -36.00 28.12 15.71
C ALA A 644 -35.94 27.53 17.14
N SER A 645 -36.96 27.76 17.97
CA SER A 645 -37.05 27.21 19.32
C SER A 645 -37.33 25.70 19.36
N GLU A 646 -38.04 25.15 18.37
CA GLU A 646 -38.30 23.71 18.26
C GLU A 646 -37.01 22.96 17.89
N HIS A 647 -36.25 23.51 16.94
CA HIS A 647 -34.94 22.99 16.54
C HIS A 647 -33.94 22.91 17.70
N GLN A 648 -33.92 23.92 18.58
CA GLN A 648 -32.99 23.95 19.71
C GLN A 648 -33.31 22.89 20.78
N LYS A 649 -34.59 22.58 21.01
CA LYS A 649 -35.00 21.52 21.95
C LYS A 649 -34.56 20.14 21.48
N ILE A 650 -34.67 19.89 20.17
CA ILE A 650 -34.26 18.62 19.55
C ILE A 650 -32.73 18.45 19.66
N LEU A 651 -31.95 19.51 19.40
CA LEU A 651 -30.49 19.48 19.53
C LEU A 651 -30.01 19.18 20.95
N ASN A 652 -30.68 19.73 21.97
CA ASN A 652 -30.30 19.50 23.36
C ASN A 652 -30.61 18.06 23.82
N ALA A 653 -31.73 17.48 23.38
CA ALA A 653 -32.06 16.08 23.65
C ALA A 653 -31.02 15.12 23.04
N GLN A 654 -30.51 15.43 21.85
CA GLN A 654 -29.47 14.64 21.18
C GLN A 654 -28.09 14.75 21.87
N ARG A 655 -27.80 15.85 22.58
CA ARG A 655 -26.54 16.02 23.32
C ARG A 655 -26.46 15.17 24.58
N ALA A 656 -27.59 14.95 25.26
CA ALA A 656 -27.66 14.15 26.49
C ALA A 656 -27.42 12.64 26.28
N VAL A 657 -27.54 12.15 25.04
CA VAL A 657 -27.37 10.74 24.67
C VAL A 657 -25.93 10.44 24.19
N ARG A 658 -25.04 11.44 24.17
CA ARG A 658 -23.66 11.26 23.71
C ARG A 658 -22.85 10.44 24.73
N PRO A 659 -22.10 9.41 24.31
CA PRO A 659 -21.22 8.69 25.21
C PRO A 659 -20.15 9.62 25.78
N MET A 660 -19.94 9.57 27.10
CA MET A 660 -18.90 10.36 27.76
C MET A 660 -17.53 9.76 27.45
N SER A 661 -16.52 10.61 27.26
CA SER A 661 -15.14 10.17 27.07
C SER A 661 -14.69 9.29 28.24
N PRO A 662 -13.84 8.27 27.99
CA PRO A 662 -13.34 7.42 29.06
C PRO A 662 -12.72 8.25 30.17
N HIS A 663 -13.12 7.99 31.40
CA HIS A 663 -12.65 8.75 32.56
C HIS A 663 -11.15 8.48 32.80
N LEU A 664 -10.43 9.47 33.35
CA LEU A 664 -8.98 9.38 33.61
C LEU A 664 -8.55 8.10 34.35
N SER A 665 -9.43 7.49 35.14
CA SER A 665 -9.16 6.25 35.89
C SER A 665 -8.99 4.98 35.04
N ILE A 666 -9.25 4.99 33.72
CA ILE A 666 -8.92 3.82 32.88
C ILE A 666 -7.48 3.80 32.36
N TYR A 667 -6.72 4.89 32.51
CA TYR A 667 -5.34 4.97 32.04
C TYR A 667 -4.36 4.51 33.11
N GLN A 668 -3.37 3.70 32.72
CA GLN A 668 -2.28 3.30 33.61
C GLN A 668 -1.32 4.47 33.84
N PRO A 669 -1.03 4.83 35.10
CA PRO A 669 -0.06 5.87 35.39
C PRO A 669 1.37 5.57 34.97
N GLN A 670 1.99 6.48 34.21
CA GLN A 670 3.40 6.44 33.80
C GLN A 670 4.22 7.50 34.57
N LEU A 671 5.55 7.54 34.47
CA LEU A 671 6.32 8.61 35.14
C LEU A 671 6.29 9.92 34.34
N THR A 672 6.26 9.80 33.01
CA THR A 672 6.37 10.92 32.05
C THR A 672 5.22 11.92 32.15
N TRP A 673 3.98 11.44 32.24
CA TRP A 673 2.80 12.30 32.42
C TRP A 673 2.75 12.97 33.82
N TYR A 674 3.28 12.35 34.89
CA TYR A 674 3.41 12.98 36.21
C TYR A 674 4.43 14.10 36.20
N MET A 675 5.59 13.88 35.56
CA MET A 675 6.61 14.92 35.36
C MET A 675 6.03 16.12 34.59
N SER A 676 5.27 15.85 33.52
CA SER A 676 4.62 16.89 32.71
C SER A 676 3.54 17.67 33.48
N ILE A 677 2.63 16.98 34.18
CA ILE A 677 1.60 17.61 35.02
C ILE A 677 2.25 18.45 36.12
N THR A 678 3.25 17.89 36.80
CA THR A 678 4.00 18.56 37.86
C THR A 678 4.67 19.82 37.33
N HIS A 679 5.34 19.77 36.17
CA HIS A 679 5.99 20.92 35.54
C HIS A 679 4.99 22.05 35.23
N ARG A 680 3.80 21.70 34.74
CA ARG A 680 2.74 22.67 34.43
C ARG A 680 2.15 23.30 35.69
N ILE A 681 1.78 22.49 36.69
CA ILE A 681 1.19 22.97 37.94
C ILE A 681 2.18 23.85 38.71
N THR A 682 3.42 23.40 38.85
CA THR A 682 4.47 24.15 39.55
C THR A 682 4.86 25.42 38.78
N GLY A 683 4.91 25.37 37.45
CA GLY A 683 5.16 26.55 36.61
C GLY A 683 4.05 27.59 36.71
N ALA A 684 2.78 27.18 36.65
CA ALA A 684 1.64 28.07 36.86
C ALA A 684 1.63 28.67 38.28
N GLY A 685 1.97 27.86 39.30
CA GLY A 685 2.13 28.33 40.68
C GLY A 685 3.23 29.38 40.82
N LEU A 686 4.43 29.11 40.30
CA LEU A 686 5.56 30.04 40.32
C LEU A 686 5.22 31.34 39.58
N ALA A 687 4.62 31.27 38.39
CA ALA A 687 4.20 32.44 37.63
C ALA A 687 3.15 33.26 38.39
N THR A 688 2.14 32.59 38.97
CA THR A 688 1.10 33.27 39.76
C THR A 688 1.68 33.99 40.97
N VAL A 689 2.61 33.35 41.69
CA VAL A 689 3.28 33.96 42.85
C VAL A 689 4.16 35.14 42.41
N PHE A 690 4.94 34.98 41.34
CA PHE A 690 5.84 36.02 40.83
C PHE A 690 5.06 37.24 40.31
N TYR A 691 4.12 37.03 39.38
CA TYR A 691 3.31 38.12 38.83
C TYR A 691 2.37 38.73 39.88
N GLY A 692 1.80 37.92 40.77
CA GLY A 692 0.98 38.40 41.88
C GLY A 692 1.77 39.30 42.82
N ALA A 693 2.98 38.91 43.21
CA ALA A 693 3.86 39.73 44.04
C ALA A 693 4.30 41.01 43.31
N ALA A 694 4.63 40.93 42.01
CA ALA A 694 5.02 42.09 41.22
C ALA A 694 3.87 43.11 41.06
N ILE A 695 2.66 42.63 40.79
CA ILE A 695 1.45 43.47 40.68
C ILE A 695 1.11 44.07 42.05
N ALA A 696 1.14 43.29 43.12
CA ALA A 696 0.87 43.77 44.47
C ALA A 696 1.88 44.85 44.90
N TYR A 697 3.16 44.67 44.56
CA TYR A 697 4.20 45.66 44.79
C TYR A 697 4.00 46.93 43.96
N ALA A 698 3.68 46.80 42.66
CA ALA A 698 3.44 47.95 41.78
C ALA A 698 2.19 48.76 42.17
N LEU A 699 1.14 48.08 42.67
CA LEU A 699 -0.12 48.71 43.09
C LEU A 699 -0.14 49.13 44.56
N ASN A 700 0.97 48.92 45.30
CA ASN A 700 1.11 49.28 46.71
C ASN A 700 0.74 50.75 46.97
N SER A 701 1.28 51.68 46.17
CA SER A 701 1.04 53.13 46.32
C SER A 701 -0.37 53.58 45.92
N PRO A 702 -0.95 53.19 44.76
CA PRO A 702 -2.29 53.64 44.37
C PRO A 702 -3.45 52.98 45.15
N LEU A 703 -3.24 51.79 45.73
CA LEU A 703 -4.29 51.06 46.46
C LEU A 703 -4.12 51.11 47.98
N GLY A 704 -3.06 51.74 48.50
CA GLY A 704 -2.76 51.76 49.93
C GLY A 704 -2.59 50.36 50.53
N LEU A 705 -2.19 49.38 49.72
CA LEU A 705 -1.88 48.04 50.20
C LEU A 705 -0.52 48.15 50.90
N ASP A 706 -0.41 47.77 52.18
CA ASP A 706 0.87 47.79 52.93
C ASP A 706 1.81 46.63 52.52
N PHE A 707 1.91 46.34 51.21
CA PHE A 707 2.67 45.24 50.63
C PHE A 707 4.15 45.62 50.41
N ASN A 708 4.86 45.84 51.51
CA ASN A 708 6.30 46.15 51.52
C ASN A 708 7.12 45.01 52.16
N SER A 709 8.45 45.05 52.00
CA SER A 709 9.35 44.01 52.54
C SER A 709 9.25 43.87 54.07
N GLN A 710 8.97 44.95 54.80
CA GLN A 710 8.86 44.93 56.26
C GLN A 710 7.60 44.17 56.71
N SER A 711 6.45 44.46 56.10
CA SER A 711 5.18 43.77 56.35
C SER A 711 5.28 42.27 56.04
N LEU A 712 5.90 41.90 54.91
CA LEU A 712 6.12 40.49 54.54
C LEU A 712 7.02 39.77 55.55
N THR A 713 8.13 40.39 55.98
CA THR A 713 9.00 39.78 57.00
C THR A 713 8.32 39.65 58.36
N ALA A 714 7.49 40.62 58.76
CA ALA A 714 6.72 40.56 60.01
C ALA A 714 5.67 39.43 59.99
N ILE A 715 4.94 39.28 58.87
CA ILE A 715 3.97 38.19 58.70
C ILE A 715 4.70 36.84 58.72
N VAL A 716 5.80 36.68 57.98
CA VAL A 716 6.57 35.43 57.98
C VAL A 716 7.14 35.15 59.36
N ALA A 717 7.60 36.15 60.12
CA ALA A 717 8.15 35.99 61.46
C ALA A 717 7.15 35.39 62.45
N THR A 718 5.86 35.71 62.33
CA THR A 718 4.79 35.20 63.22
C THR A 718 4.33 33.78 62.91
N LEU A 719 4.72 33.20 61.77
CA LEU A 719 4.33 31.84 61.39
C LEU A 719 5.05 30.76 62.21
N PRO A 720 4.39 29.61 62.49
CA PRO A 720 5.01 28.46 63.14
C PRO A 720 6.23 27.92 62.36
N PRO A 721 7.23 27.31 63.03
CA PRO A 721 8.40 26.73 62.37
C PRO A 721 8.06 25.71 61.27
N SER A 722 7.03 24.87 61.48
CA SER A 722 6.56 23.89 60.49
C SER A 722 6.02 24.54 59.22
N VAL A 723 5.31 25.67 59.35
CA VAL A 723 4.78 26.44 58.22
C VAL A 723 5.91 27.13 57.46
N LYS A 724 6.91 27.68 58.18
CA LYS A 724 8.12 28.27 57.57
C LYS A 724 8.90 27.22 56.78
N LEU A 725 9.12 26.04 57.35
CA LEU A 725 9.86 24.94 56.72
C LEU A 725 9.13 24.44 55.46
N THR A 726 7.82 24.20 55.59
CA THR A 726 6.98 23.73 54.47
C THR A 726 6.87 24.78 53.38
N GLY A 727 6.70 26.06 53.73
CA GLY A 727 6.64 27.17 52.78
C GLY A 727 7.95 27.36 52.02
N LYS A 728 9.10 27.30 52.72
CA LYS A 728 10.42 27.34 52.07
C LYS A 728 10.60 26.18 51.09
N PHE A 729 10.21 24.96 51.48
CA PHE A 729 10.30 23.80 50.59
C PHE A 729 9.37 23.91 49.37
N LEU A 730 8.12 24.35 49.56
CA LEU A 730 7.15 24.54 48.48
C LEU A 730 7.55 25.64 47.49
N LEU A 731 8.36 26.61 47.91
CA LEU A 731 8.94 27.63 47.01
C LEU A 731 10.23 27.13 46.34
N ALA A 732 11.12 26.46 47.07
CA ALA A 732 12.40 25.99 46.56
C ALA A 732 12.27 24.79 45.61
N TRP A 733 11.37 23.84 45.92
CA TRP A 733 11.24 22.60 45.16
C TRP A 733 10.83 22.82 43.71
N PRO A 734 9.78 23.61 43.39
CA PRO A 734 9.48 23.99 42.01
C PRO A 734 10.67 24.55 41.24
N PHE A 735 11.44 25.46 41.84
CA PHE A 735 12.58 26.08 41.16
C PHE A 735 13.67 25.05 40.81
N THR A 736 14.05 24.21 41.78
CA THR A 736 15.02 23.13 41.55
C THR A 736 14.50 22.09 40.54
N PHE A 737 13.21 21.76 40.61
CA PHE A 737 12.54 20.86 39.66
C PHE A 737 12.59 21.37 38.24
N HIS A 738 12.28 22.65 38.01
CA HIS A 738 12.34 23.26 36.68
C HIS A 738 13.77 23.34 36.16
N ALA A 739 14.76 23.64 37.01
CA ALA A 739 16.16 23.66 36.60
C ALA A 739 16.66 22.29 36.12
N PHE A 740 16.48 21.24 36.93
CA PHE A 740 16.92 19.89 36.56
C PHE A 740 16.07 19.29 35.43
N ASN A 741 14.76 19.55 35.41
CA ASN A 741 13.92 19.12 34.31
C ASN A 741 14.28 19.84 33.00
N GLY A 742 14.67 21.12 33.05
CA GLY A 742 15.19 21.87 31.91
C GLY A 742 16.49 21.29 31.36
N ILE A 743 17.44 20.94 32.22
CA ILE A 743 18.67 20.22 31.83
C ILE A 743 18.32 18.89 31.15
N ARG A 744 17.37 18.14 31.71
CA ARG A 744 16.90 16.87 31.11
C ARG A 744 16.34 17.09 29.70
N HIS A 745 15.56 18.15 29.49
CA HIS A 745 15.05 18.49 28.17
C HIS A 745 16.17 18.89 27.19
N LEU A 746 17.15 19.68 27.64
CA LEU A 746 18.33 20.00 26.81
C LEU A 746 19.11 18.75 26.40
N VAL A 747 19.25 17.77 27.30
CA VAL A 747 19.88 16.47 26.97
C VAL A 747 19.08 15.73 25.90
N TRP A 748 17.76 15.77 25.96
CA TRP A 748 16.89 15.17 24.93
C TRP A 748 16.97 15.92 23.59
N ASP A 749 17.06 17.24 23.61
CA ASP A 749 17.20 18.08 22.41
C ASP A 749 18.56 17.82 21.70
N LEU A 750 19.59 17.44 22.46
CA LEU A 750 20.89 16.99 21.94
C LEU A 750 20.91 15.51 21.51
N GLY A 751 19.75 14.83 21.49
CA GLY A 751 19.62 13.42 21.10
C GLY A 751 19.98 12.39 22.17
N GLY A 752 20.24 12.81 23.41
CA GLY A 752 20.62 11.94 24.52
C GLY A 752 19.43 11.36 25.30
N ALA A 753 19.61 10.19 25.91
CA ALA A 753 18.66 9.56 26.85
C ALA A 753 17.21 9.35 26.33
N LEU A 754 17.05 9.17 25.01
CA LEU A 754 15.75 8.96 24.34
C LEU A 754 15.21 7.52 24.41
N SER A 755 16.00 6.56 24.88
CA SER A 755 15.51 5.19 25.13
C SER A 755 14.56 5.14 26.32
N LEU A 756 13.65 4.16 26.37
CA LEU A 756 12.68 4.04 27.48
C LEU A 756 13.37 3.98 28.85
N LYS A 757 14.50 3.25 28.95
CA LYS A 757 15.31 3.21 30.17
C LYS A 757 15.91 4.58 30.49
N GLY A 758 16.40 5.30 29.48
CA GLY A 758 16.95 6.65 29.62
C GLY A 758 15.91 7.66 30.12
N VAL A 759 14.69 7.63 29.56
CA VAL A 759 13.59 8.54 29.95
C VAL A 759 13.16 8.32 31.40
N TYR A 760 13.08 7.07 31.86
CA TYR A 760 12.74 6.75 33.25
C TYR A 760 13.89 7.04 34.22
N ALA A 761 15.13 6.67 33.85
CA ALA A 761 16.31 6.94 34.68
C ALA A 761 16.51 8.44 34.89
N THR A 762 16.44 9.23 33.82
CA THR A 762 16.53 10.70 33.90
C THR A 762 15.33 11.31 34.64
N GLY A 763 14.13 10.73 34.51
CA GLY A 763 12.95 11.15 35.27
C GLY A 763 13.13 10.99 36.79
N TYR A 764 13.58 9.82 37.25
CA TYR A 764 13.89 9.59 38.67
C TYR A 764 15.08 10.42 39.16
N ALA A 765 16.10 10.61 38.32
CA ALA A 765 17.23 11.48 38.64
C ALA A 765 16.79 12.92 38.88
N VAL A 766 15.92 13.48 38.01
CA VAL A 766 15.37 14.83 38.22
C VAL A 766 14.58 14.89 39.53
N LEU A 767 13.70 13.93 39.80
CA LEU A 767 12.94 13.92 41.06
C LEU A 767 13.85 13.87 42.29
N GLY A 768 14.86 13.00 42.30
CA GLY A 768 15.81 12.86 43.40
C GLY A 768 16.69 14.10 43.58
N LEU A 769 17.26 14.63 42.49
CA LEU A 769 18.10 15.82 42.56
C LEU A 769 17.31 17.05 43.01
N SER A 770 16.07 17.20 42.55
CA SER A 770 15.21 18.33 42.94
C SER A 770 14.82 18.26 44.41
N THR A 771 14.44 17.09 44.92
CA THR A 771 14.08 16.93 46.35
C THR A 771 15.28 17.16 47.26
N LEU A 772 16.45 16.58 46.94
CA LEU A 772 17.67 16.76 47.73
C LEU A 772 18.17 18.20 47.73
N THR A 773 18.17 18.85 46.56
CA THR A 773 18.61 20.24 46.42
C THR A 773 17.65 21.19 47.14
N ALA A 774 16.33 20.98 47.02
CA ALA A 774 15.35 21.77 47.74
C ALA A 774 15.45 21.58 49.26
N ALA A 775 15.62 20.35 49.73
CA ALA A 775 15.81 20.07 51.16
C ALA A 775 17.10 20.72 51.70
N GLY A 776 18.20 20.66 50.93
CA GLY A 776 19.45 21.34 51.26
C GLY A 776 19.30 22.86 51.33
N ALA A 777 18.62 23.47 50.34
CA ALA A 777 18.34 24.90 50.32
C ALA A 777 17.49 25.34 51.53
N VAL A 778 16.52 24.51 51.93
CA VAL A 778 15.67 24.74 53.10
C VAL A 778 16.45 24.60 54.42
N ALA A 779 17.46 23.74 54.49
CA ALA A 779 18.30 23.55 55.67
C ALA A 779 19.35 24.66 55.85
N MET A 780 19.77 25.31 54.76
CA MET A 780 20.76 26.40 54.78
C MET A 780 20.17 27.78 55.08
N CYS A 781 18.84 27.96 54.95
CA CYS A 781 18.12 29.21 55.20
C CYS A 781 17.26 29.14 56.44
#